data_AF-A0A0W0FYU2-F1
#
_entry.id   AF-A0A0W0FYU2-F1
#
_cell.length_a   1.000
_cell.length_b   1.000
_cell.length_c   1.000
_cell.angle_alpha   90.00
_cell.angle_beta   90.00
_cell.angle_gamma   90.00
#
_symmetry.space_group_name_H-M   'P 1'
#
loop_
_entity.id
_entity.type
_entity.pdbx_description
1 polymer ?
#
loop_
_entity_poly.entity_id
_entity_poly.type
_entity_poly.pdbx_seq_one_letter_code
_entity_poly.pdbx_strand_id
1 'polypeptide(L)'
;MGRLSGSNKTPRLVPSNVPASSTIDELLRNNRDFGIPKWAVSSRNTFELHAIIQAPFLEVYASLSTLGLGNDTVDRVHWCISRRIYGVFQNDIDTVDSEGWESIVNDPALEQGCDHVEGSQLEEEENELLLKASLLLILKTLASTASDSNSTVSPRSATPSISSSNSFQSQEGALAAPEPNQRAQIGYRNEEAPELWSAACIRGWEHEKPTTPTDIGSFYDFECPVYFFDTISTDYISAHGKHLQGLELKGESTQDLAKQLEAILIEAVQAKDFSKVFASTRHFMLVDQAEEYVTSGGGIEREAIFILNQLYLKERAAEFLTKGLDDYATLATVPQCTARFMSEDKRIALGVLGAVVSLSLVYGMGAEPLNPILLMYCYNNCDMRSVLDELVREWHPLLHQTLKLWLAIGPDDSVQGFASHFATYHGTSVDTLTGRTPEMHCSLAWDMLHRAIVGTEAGDHPYFQAFWDGLMMRCAGSRTIANVYIGGPEKFVSTVYGCYVRGYSSMHLEHCIEVEQDTLSEVERLLGSLPVLDASSFTSMIHGFLEGRGAPCPKLLQEAEECFNLLVDLYEIQQPMFRLWMFNWAATGTPHVLQDGVATTIRLVEDNDVEYLNGIAIQNRPAYISLGVCRFRTCSRTVTIPASYLIKLLKAEYDPESEVRDILAAIYHWLLVSILDNIGENNII
;
A
#
# COMPACT_ATOMS: atom_id res chain seq x y z
N MET A 1 13.50 27.73 -8.27
CA MET A 1 13.44 27.38 -6.83
C MET A 1 13.03 25.93 -6.77
N GLY A 2 13.99 25.07 -6.41
CA GLY A 2 13.98 23.63 -6.67
C GLY A 2 12.95 22.89 -5.81
N ARG A 3 12.22 21.99 -6.47
CA ARG A 3 11.28 21.05 -5.87
C ARG A 3 12.02 20.02 -5.02
N LEU A 4 11.45 19.71 -3.87
CA LEU A 4 11.81 18.57 -3.03
C LEU A 4 11.41 17.30 -3.81
N SER A 5 12.39 16.49 -4.20
CA SER A 5 12.14 15.12 -4.63
C SER A 5 11.80 14.31 -3.40
N GLY A 6 10.53 13.96 -3.25
CA GLY A 6 10.05 13.04 -2.23
C GLY A 6 10.35 11.60 -2.63
N SER A 7 11.15 10.92 -1.81
CA SER A 7 10.93 9.59 -1.25
C SER A 7 12.27 8.98 -0.86
N ASN A 8 12.31 8.49 0.37
CA ASN A 8 13.42 7.75 1.00
C ASN A 8 14.63 8.61 1.34
N LYS A 9 14.91 8.72 2.65
CA LYS A 9 16.11 9.25 3.29
C LYS A 9 17.09 9.92 2.32
N THR A 10 17.21 11.25 2.39
CA THR A 10 18.37 11.96 1.84
C THR A 10 19.63 11.17 2.22
N PRO A 11 20.53 10.84 1.27
CA PRO A 11 21.76 10.12 1.59
C PRO A 11 22.40 10.79 2.80
N ARG A 12 22.68 10.02 3.87
CA ARG A 12 23.40 10.56 5.03
C ARG A 12 24.60 11.32 4.50
N LEU A 13 24.71 12.61 4.84
CA LEU A 13 25.86 13.40 4.47
C LEU A 13 27.09 12.73 5.07
N VAL A 14 27.89 12.08 4.22
CA VAL A 14 29.17 11.53 4.63
C VAL A 14 30.19 12.66 4.48
N PRO A 15 30.90 13.04 5.55
CA PRO A 15 31.97 14.01 5.45
C PRO A 15 33.02 13.48 4.46
N SER A 16 33.30 14.25 3.40
CA SER A 16 34.32 13.89 2.42
C SER A 16 35.27 15.07 2.23
N ASN A 17 36.57 14.80 2.36
CA ASN A 17 37.61 15.80 2.18
C ASN A 17 37.93 15.91 0.70
N VAL A 18 37.42 16.96 0.06
CA VAL A 18 37.72 17.27 -1.34
C VAL A 18 38.96 18.17 -1.39
N PRO A 19 40.02 17.79 -2.13
CA PRO A 19 41.12 18.69 -2.45
C PRO A 19 40.59 19.96 -3.15
N ALA A 20 41.06 21.14 -2.76
CA ALA A 20 40.64 22.40 -3.37
C ALA A 20 40.91 22.49 -4.89
N SER A 21 41.77 21.61 -5.41
CA SER A 21 42.12 21.50 -6.83
C SER A 21 41.24 20.53 -7.63
N SER A 22 40.24 19.87 -7.02
CA SER A 22 39.43 18.86 -7.70
C SER A 22 38.53 19.46 -8.78
N THR A 23 38.43 18.78 -9.92
CA THR A 23 37.58 19.19 -11.04
C THR A 23 36.17 18.60 -10.94
N ILE A 24 35.21 19.20 -11.64
CA ILE A 24 33.82 18.70 -11.68
C ILE A 24 33.75 17.27 -12.22
N ASP A 25 34.59 16.92 -13.22
CA ASP A 25 34.65 15.56 -13.77
C ASP A 25 35.16 14.54 -12.74
N GLU A 26 36.10 14.93 -11.88
CA GLU A 26 36.61 14.08 -10.79
C GLU A 26 35.55 13.85 -9.70
N LEU A 27 34.74 14.86 -9.39
CA LEU A 27 33.63 14.76 -8.44
C LEU A 27 32.51 13.85 -8.95
N LEU A 28 32.19 13.93 -10.25
CA LEU A 28 31.13 13.13 -10.87
C LEU A 28 31.54 11.67 -11.10
N ARG A 29 32.82 11.41 -11.36
CA ARG A 29 33.33 10.04 -11.58
C ARG A 29 33.55 9.26 -10.29
N ASN A 30 33.68 9.94 -9.16
CA ASN A 30 33.95 9.31 -7.87
C ASN A 30 32.74 9.37 -6.92
N ASN A 31 31.59 8.93 -7.44
CA ASN A 31 30.30 8.91 -6.75
C ASN A 31 30.25 8.01 -5.50
N ARG A 32 31.26 7.16 -5.27
CA ARG A 32 31.44 6.39 -4.03
C ARG A 32 32.00 7.22 -2.88
N ASP A 33 32.81 8.23 -3.19
CA ASP A 33 33.51 9.05 -2.18
C ASP A 33 32.85 10.42 -1.96
N PHE A 34 31.99 10.86 -2.89
CA PHE A 34 31.32 12.16 -2.84
C PHE A 34 29.80 11.99 -2.91
N GLY A 35 29.12 12.13 -1.77
CA GLY A 35 27.67 12.22 -1.73
C GLY A 35 27.24 13.56 -2.32
N ILE A 36 26.72 13.58 -3.55
CA ILE A 36 26.09 14.77 -4.14
C ILE A 36 24.63 14.77 -3.69
N PRO A 37 24.22 15.63 -2.74
CA PRO A 37 22.91 15.53 -2.13
C PRO A 37 21.78 16.03 -3.04
N LYS A 38 22.07 16.91 -4.01
CA LYS A 38 21.07 17.38 -4.99
C LYS A 38 21.73 17.92 -6.26
N TRP A 39 21.06 17.73 -7.39
CA TRP A 39 21.38 18.42 -8.64
C TRP A 39 20.10 18.90 -9.32
N ALA A 40 20.21 19.95 -10.13
CA ALA A 40 19.12 20.50 -10.91
C ALA A 40 19.63 20.99 -12.27
N VAL A 41 18.75 21.01 -13.27
CA VAL A 41 18.99 21.71 -14.53
C VAL A 41 18.12 22.96 -14.51
N SER A 42 18.75 24.13 -14.57
CA SER A 42 18.05 25.40 -14.51
C SER A 42 17.25 25.64 -15.80
N SER A 43 16.29 26.57 -15.74
CA SER A 43 15.54 27.04 -16.92
C SER A 43 16.42 27.74 -17.97
N ARG A 44 17.71 27.94 -17.68
CA ARG A 44 18.73 28.46 -18.61
C ARG A 44 19.63 27.36 -19.19
N ASN A 45 19.27 26.08 -19.04
CA ASN A 45 20.08 24.92 -19.44
C ASN A 45 21.47 24.87 -18.78
N THR A 46 21.59 25.37 -17.55
CA THR A 46 22.81 25.21 -16.74
C THR A 46 22.63 24.06 -15.75
N PHE A 47 23.66 23.23 -15.60
CA PHE A 47 23.68 22.13 -14.62
C PHE A 47 24.14 22.68 -13.27
N GLU A 48 23.30 22.57 -12.25
CA GLU A 48 23.52 23.09 -10.90
C GLU A 48 23.72 21.93 -9.93
N LEU A 49 24.87 21.92 -9.25
CA LEU A 49 25.24 20.92 -8.24
C LEU A 49 25.10 21.57 -6.86
N HIS A 50 24.28 20.99 -5.99
CA HIS A 50 24.12 21.46 -4.61
C HIS A 50 24.87 20.53 -3.68
N ALA A 51 25.82 21.08 -2.92
CA ALA A 51 26.58 20.36 -1.90
C ALA A 51 26.55 21.14 -0.58
N ILE A 52 26.56 20.42 0.55
CA ILE A 52 26.62 21.01 1.88
C ILE A 52 28.07 20.87 2.38
N ILE A 53 28.71 22.00 2.69
CA ILE A 53 30.09 22.04 3.16
C ILE A 53 30.09 22.04 4.69
N GLN A 54 30.34 20.88 5.31
CA GLN A 54 30.46 20.71 6.78
C GLN A 54 31.83 21.16 7.32
N ALA A 55 32.35 22.28 6.84
CA ALA A 55 33.53 22.91 7.43
C ALA A 55 33.05 24.01 8.40
N PRO A 56 33.30 23.89 9.73
CA PRO A 56 32.91 24.92 10.70
C PRO A 56 33.53 26.28 10.37
N PHE A 57 34.65 26.27 9.65
CA PHE A 57 35.34 27.44 9.14
C PHE A 57 35.66 27.21 7.66
N LEU A 58 34.87 27.83 6.77
CA LEU A 58 35.16 27.87 5.35
C LEU A 58 35.67 29.26 5.00
N GLU A 59 36.93 29.37 4.59
CA GLU A 59 37.49 30.60 4.05
C GLU A 59 37.15 30.69 2.55
N VAL A 60 36.26 31.60 2.19
CA VAL A 60 35.96 31.87 0.77
C VAL A 60 36.24 33.33 0.46
N TYR A 61 36.98 33.57 -0.61
CA TYR A 61 37.21 34.91 -1.15
C TYR A 61 36.10 35.24 -2.16
N ALA A 62 35.08 35.96 -1.72
CA ALA A 62 33.92 36.33 -2.54
C ALA A 62 33.13 37.48 -1.90
N SER A 63 32.34 38.22 -2.66
CA SER A 63 31.30 39.09 -2.11
C SER A 63 30.08 38.27 -1.66
N LEU A 64 29.55 38.54 -0.47
CA LEU A 64 28.32 37.89 0.03
C LEU A 64 27.10 38.18 -0.86
N SER A 65 27.06 39.35 -1.51
CA SER A 65 25.99 39.73 -2.45
C SER A 65 25.97 38.85 -3.69
N THR A 66 27.15 38.51 -4.25
CA THR A 66 27.27 37.58 -5.38
C THR A 66 26.83 36.16 -5.02
N LEU A 67 26.97 35.77 -3.75
CA LEU A 67 26.53 34.46 -3.24
C LEU A 67 25.05 34.47 -2.78
N GLY A 68 24.39 35.62 -2.74
CA GLY A 68 23.02 35.74 -2.21
C GLY A 68 22.90 35.56 -0.70
N LEU A 69 23.99 35.75 0.05
CA LEU A 69 24.10 35.50 1.50
C LEU A 69 24.23 36.78 2.35
N GLY A 70 24.03 37.96 1.75
CA GLY A 70 24.08 39.25 2.43
C GLY A 70 24.26 40.43 1.48
N ASN A 71 24.36 41.63 2.04
CA ASN A 71 24.47 42.88 1.26
C ASN A 71 25.92 43.34 1.02
N ASP A 72 26.92 42.58 1.49
CA ASP A 72 28.33 42.93 1.29
C ASP A 72 28.73 42.71 -0.18
N THR A 73 29.10 43.80 -0.86
CA THR A 73 29.46 43.83 -2.29
C THR A 73 30.95 43.74 -2.54
N VAL A 74 31.78 43.70 -1.49
CA VAL A 74 33.25 43.68 -1.61
C VAL A 74 33.75 42.24 -1.56
N ASP A 75 34.61 41.85 -2.51
CA ASP A 75 35.31 40.56 -2.46
C ASP A 75 36.38 40.58 -1.35
N ARG A 76 36.14 39.80 -0.29
CA ARG A 76 37.10 39.57 0.80
C ARG A 76 37.00 38.13 1.29
N VAL A 77 37.96 37.71 2.11
CA VAL A 77 37.90 36.40 2.77
C VAL A 77 36.79 36.46 3.82
N HIS A 78 35.81 35.58 3.69
CA HIS A 78 34.75 35.40 4.66
C HIS A 78 34.83 34.01 5.28
N TRP A 79 34.91 33.99 6.60
CA TRP A 79 34.83 32.81 7.49
C TRP A 79 33.38 32.50 7.87
N CYS A 80 32.49 33.48 7.69
CA CYS A 80 31.09 33.44 8.10
C CYS A 80 30.16 32.75 7.06
N ILE A 81 30.69 32.30 5.91
CA ILE A 81 29.87 31.80 4.79
C ILE A 81 29.20 30.47 5.11
N SER A 82 29.92 29.48 5.66
CA SER A 82 29.30 28.19 6.02
C SER A 82 28.14 28.42 6.99
N ARG A 83 28.34 29.22 8.05
CA ARG A 83 27.29 29.57 9.02
C ARG A 83 26.08 30.26 8.37
N ARG A 84 26.29 31.19 7.43
CA ARG A 84 25.20 31.88 6.71
C ARG A 84 24.44 30.97 5.75
N ILE A 85 25.14 30.07 5.06
CA ILE A 85 24.51 29.03 4.23
C ILE A 85 23.61 28.16 5.10
N TYR A 86 24.10 27.71 6.26
CA TYR A 86 23.30 26.92 7.19
C TYR A 86 22.09 27.66 7.77
N GLY A 87 22.22 28.95 8.10
CA GLY A 87 21.07 29.76 8.55
C GLY A 87 19.94 29.84 7.51
N VAL A 88 20.27 29.78 6.21
CA VAL A 88 19.27 29.71 5.14
C VAL A 88 18.53 28.36 5.12
N PHE A 89 19.17 27.29 5.59
CA PHE A 89 18.62 25.93 5.64
C PHE A 89 18.17 25.49 7.05
N GLN A 90 18.08 26.40 8.03
CA GLN A 90 17.77 26.07 9.44
C GLN A 90 16.41 25.38 9.66
N ASN A 91 15.48 25.48 8.71
CA ASN A 91 14.18 24.83 8.76
C ASN A 91 14.18 23.47 8.03
N ASP A 92 15.32 23.04 7.50
CA ASP A 92 15.51 21.75 6.84
C ASP A 92 15.91 20.72 7.89
N ILE A 93 15.04 19.72 8.11
CA ILE A 93 15.13 18.70 9.18
C ILE A 93 16.48 17.95 9.16
N ASP A 94 17.10 17.86 7.97
CA ASP A 94 18.37 17.17 7.75
C ASP A 94 19.60 17.94 8.30
N THR A 95 19.44 19.21 8.73
CA THR A 95 20.53 20.03 9.29
C THR A 95 20.61 20.00 10.82
N VAL A 96 19.61 19.40 11.49
CA VAL A 96 19.40 19.54 12.95
C VAL A 96 20.06 18.42 13.76
N ASP A 97 20.41 17.28 13.14
CA ASP A 97 20.66 16.02 13.86
C ASP A 97 22.14 15.71 14.19
N SER A 98 23.05 16.68 14.12
CA SER A 98 24.44 16.50 14.59
C SER A 98 24.66 17.16 15.95
N GLU A 99 24.91 16.35 16.99
CA GLU A 99 25.30 16.79 18.34
C GLU A 99 26.39 17.88 18.26
N GLY A 100 26.13 19.04 18.87
CA GLY A 100 27.02 20.21 18.87
C GLY A 100 26.52 21.42 18.05
N TRP A 101 25.45 21.28 17.27
CA TRP A 101 24.96 22.34 16.36
C TRP A 101 24.12 23.45 17.04
N GLU A 102 23.31 23.10 18.05
CA GLU A 102 22.52 24.09 18.81
C GLU A 102 23.40 25.16 19.47
N SER A 103 24.67 24.87 19.78
CA SER A 103 25.61 25.85 20.33
C SER A 103 26.15 26.83 19.27
N ILE A 104 26.17 26.44 17.98
CA ILE A 104 26.67 27.25 16.87
C ILE A 104 25.57 28.18 16.32
N VAL A 105 24.32 27.72 16.26
CA VAL A 105 23.17 28.51 15.77
C VAL A 105 22.72 29.55 16.78
N ASN A 106 22.79 29.22 18.07
CA ASN A 106 22.45 30.13 19.16
C ASN A 106 23.62 31.05 19.58
N ASP A 107 24.73 31.04 18.83
CA ASP A 107 25.87 31.93 19.07
C ASP A 107 25.48 33.39 18.70
N PRO A 108 25.40 34.32 19.67
CA PRO A 108 25.06 35.72 19.40
C PRO A 108 26.07 36.43 18.48
N ALA A 109 27.24 35.83 18.22
CA ALA A 109 28.18 36.30 17.20
C ALA A 109 27.66 36.18 15.75
N LEU A 110 26.57 35.43 15.48
CA LEU A 110 25.94 35.36 14.16
C LEU A 110 25.37 36.70 13.68
N GLU A 111 24.94 37.57 14.60
CA GLU A 111 24.47 38.93 14.28
C GLU A 111 25.62 39.94 14.14
N GLN A 112 26.78 39.64 14.72
CA GLN A 112 27.96 40.49 14.61
C GLN A 112 28.78 40.03 13.40
N GLY A 113 28.64 40.75 12.28
CA GLY A 113 29.28 40.43 11.00
C GLY A 113 30.79 40.17 11.08
N CYS A 114 31.35 39.74 9.93
CA CYS A 114 32.75 39.39 9.67
C CYS A 114 33.80 40.52 9.96
N ASP A 115 33.52 41.49 10.85
CA ASP A 115 34.31 42.69 11.13
C ASP A 115 35.16 42.61 12.41
N HIS A 116 35.19 41.47 13.11
CA HIS A 116 36.11 41.25 14.24
C HIS A 116 37.37 40.49 13.81
N VAL A 117 38.38 41.25 13.39
CA VAL A 117 39.78 40.80 13.38
C VAL A 117 40.44 41.44 14.60
N GLU A 118 40.62 40.64 15.66
CA GLU A 118 41.81 40.56 16.53
C GLU A 118 41.47 40.10 17.96
N GLY A 119 42.05 38.94 18.34
CA GLY A 119 42.51 38.71 19.71
C GLY A 119 41.73 37.74 20.57
N SER A 120 42.38 36.62 20.89
CA SER A 120 42.18 35.71 22.04
C SER A 120 40.90 34.87 22.09
N GLN A 121 40.97 33.61 21.64
CA GLN A 121 40.25 32.48 22.23
C GLN A 121 41.06 31.20 21.90
N LEU A 122 41.96 30.81 22.80
CA LEU A 122 42.78 29.59 22.69
C LEU A 122 42.87 28.85 24.06
N GLU A 123 41.93 29.06 24.99
CA GLU A 123 42.05 28.50 26.36
C GLU A 123 40.81 27.80 26.95
N GLU A 124 39.76 27.48 26.18
CA GLU A 124 38.56 26.81 26.76
C GLU A 124 38.19 25.48 26.09
N GLU A 125 39.13 24.54 26.05
CA GLU A 125 38.86 23.15 25.58
C GLU A 125 39.46 22.06 26.49
N GLU A 126 39.57 22.31 27.81
CA GLU A 126 40.17 21.35 28.75
C GLU A 126 39.30 20.95 29.96
N ASN A 127 37.99 21.27 29.99
CA ASN A 127 37.13 20.97 31.16
C ASN A 127 35.95 20.00 30.93
N GLU A 128 35.83 19.38 29.75
CA GLU A 128 34.75 18.43 29.46
C GLU A 128 35.17 16.95 29.60
N LEU A 129 36.03 16.65 30.58
CA LEU A 129 36.51 15.29 30.86
C LEU A 129 36.33 14.84 32.33
N LEU A 130 35.61 15.62 33.14
CA LEU A 130 35.44 15.36 34.58
C LEU A 130 34.00 15.14 35.06
N LEU A 131 33.04 14.93 34.14
CA LEU A 131 31.63 14.63 34.49
C LEU A 131 31.17 13.20 34.21
N LYS A 132 32.09 12.28 33.86
CA LYS A 132 31.79 10.84 33.64
C LYS A 132 32.12 9.91 34.82
N ALA A 133 32.28 10.46 36.03
CA ALA A 133 32.70 9.67 37.21
C ALA A 133 31.66 9.49 38.33
N SER A 134 30.40 9.93 38.16
CA SER A 134 29.41 9.93 39.26
C SER A 134 28.20 9.00 39.12
N LEU A 135 28.16 8.08 38.13
CA LEU A 135 27.03 7.17 37.89
C LEU A 135 27.35 5.68 38.10
N LEU A 136 28.26 5.37 39.03
CA LEU A 136 28.69 4.00 39.34
C LEU A 136 28.40 3.55 40.79
N LEU A 137 27.37 4.12 41.43
CA LEU A 137 27.05 3.79 42.84
C LEU A 137 25.55 3.64 43.18
N ILE A 138 24.69 3.31 42.21
CA ILE A 138 23.25 3.03 42.49
C ILE A 138 22.79 1.63 42.02
N LEU A 139 23.67 0.82 41.40
CA LEU A 139 23.36 -0.55 40.98
C LEU A 139 24.12 -1.60 41.81
N LYS A 140 23.92 -1.60 43.13
CA LYS A 140 24.39 -2.69 44.01
C LYS A 140 23.42 -3.15 45.08
N THR A 141 22.17 -2.69 45.03
CA THR A 141 21.14 -3.08 45.99
C THR A 141 19.87 -3.39 45.23
N LEU A 142 19.65 -4.67 44.93
CA LEU A 142 18.36 -5.34 44.69
C LEU A 142 18.52 -6.73 44.05
N ALA A 143 19.75 -7.20 43.82
CA ALA A 143 20.04 -8.62 43.60
C ALA A 143 20.22 -9.36 44.94
N SER A 144 19.14 -9.58 45.68
CA SER A 144 19.06 -10.63 46.70
C SER A 144 17.61 -10.87 47.13
N THR A 145 16.98 -11.90 46.58
CA THR A 145 16.29 -12.97 47.35
C THR A 145 15.64 -13.93 46.37
N ALA A 146 16.29 -15.07 46.17
CA ALA A 146 15.61 -16.32 45.86
C ALA A 146 15.40 -17.06 47.20
N SER A 147 14.17 -17.47 47.51
CA SER A 147 13.80 -18.83 47.96
C SER A 147 12.34 -18.88 48.44
N ASP A 148 11.62 -19.84 47.88
CA ASP A 148 10.52 -20.65 48.45
C ASP A 148 9.26 -20.00 49.06
N SER A 149 8.09 -20.37 48.53
CA SER A 149 7.18 -21.28 49.23
C SER A 149 5.95 -21.72 48.40
N ASN A 150 5.61 -23.00 48.56
CA ASN A 150 4.38 -23.67 48.14
C ASN A 150 3.10 -22.96 48.59
N SER A 151 2.05 -22.98 47.76
CA SER A 151 0.71 -23.39 48.24
C SER A 151 -0.25 -23.79 47.10
N THR A 152 -0.90 -24.92 47.36
CA THR A 152 -2.06 -25.54 46.71
C THR A 152 -3.35 -24.71 46.80
N VAL A 153 -4.14 -24.59 45.72
CA VAL A 153 -5.63 -24.58 45.77
C VAL A 153 -6.23 -25.17 44.48
N SER A 154 -7.23 -26.03 44.70
CA SER A 154 -8.08 -26.81 43.78
C SER A 154 -8.93 -26.04 42.75
N PRO A 155 -9.49 -26.75 41.74
CA PRO A 155 -10.21 -26.17 40.61
C PRO A 155 -11.69 -25.89 40.93
N ARG A 156 -12.24 -24.83 40.33
CA ARG A 156 -13.68 -24.57 40.28
C ARG A 156 -14.23 -24.88 38.89
N SER A 157 -15.09 -25.88 38.87
CA SER A 157 -16.03 -26.23 37.82
C SER A 157 -17.06 -25.12 37.62
N ALA A 158 -17.39 -24.80 36.37
CA ALA A 158 -18.66 -24.17 36.00
C ALA A 158 -19.17 -24.77 34.68
N THR A 159 -20.36 -25.34 34.78
CA THR A 159 -21.20 -26.00 33.77
C THR A 159 -21.71 -25.06 32.68
N PRO A 160 -22.06 -25.59 31.49
CA PRO A 160 -22.75 -24.85 30.44
C PRO A 160 -24.28 -24.83 30.68
N SER A 161 -24.90 -23.68 30.46
CA SER A 161 -26.36 -23.54 30.47
C SER A 161 -26.91 -23.58 29.04
N ILE A 162 -27.72 -24.62 28.82
CA ILE A 162 -28.63 -24.82 27.69
C ILE A 162 -29.88 -23.97 27.89
N SER A 163 -30.31 -23.29 26.84
CA SER A 163 -31.68 -22.81 26.61
C SER A 163 -31.73 -22.28 25.17
N SER A 164 -32.75 -22.44 24.35
CA SER A 164 -33.94 -23.28 24.32
C SER A 164 -34.65 -22.87 23.02
N SER A 165 -35.03 -23.87 22.24
CA SER A 165 -35.86 -23.77 21.05
C SER A 165 -37.14 -22.97 21.30
N ASN A 166 -37.51 -22.08 20.36
CA ASN A 166 -38.90 -21.68 20.17
C ASN A 166 -39.30 -21.89 18.72
N SER A 167 -40.10 -22.94 18.56
CA SER A 167 -41.00 -23.20 17.44
C SER A 167 -42.00 -22.05 17.28
N PHE A 168 -42.19 -21.55 16.06
CA PHE A 168 -43.42 -20.86 15.70
C PHE A 168 -44.10 -21.56 14.53
N GLN A 169 -45.36 -21.88 14.79
CA GLN A 169 -46.27 -22.65 13.96
C GLN A 169 -46.71 -21.84 12.74
N SER A 170 -46.85 -22.58 11.64
CA SER A 170 -47.71 -22.34 10.50
C SER A 170 -49.11 -21.84 10.89
N GLN A 171 -49.56 -20.77 10.25
CA GLN A 171 -50.98 -20.48 10.08
C GLN A 171 -51.28 -20.23 8.61
N GLU A 172 -52.05 -21.16 8.05
CA GLU A 172 -52.81 -21.00 6.82
C GLU A 172 -53.90 -19.93 7.02
N GLY A 173 -54.08 -19.08 6.01
CA GLY A 173 -55.16 -18.10 5.95
C GLY A 173 -55.44 -17.73 4.50
N ALA A 174 -56.25 -18.55 3.83
CA ALA A 174 -56.81 -18.25 2.52
C ALA A 174 -57.84 -17.13 2.62
N LEU A 175 -57.67 -16.03 1.86
CA LEU A 175 -58.77 -15.12 1.52
C LEU A 175 -58.51 -14.38 0.19
N ALA A 176 -59.33 -14.74 -0.80
CA ALA A 176 -59.94 -13.97 -1.90
C ALA A 176 -59.17 -12.84 -2.61
N ALA A 177 -59.06 -13.01 -3.93
CA ALA A 177 -58.74 -11.99 -4.92
C ALA A 177 -59.80 -10.87 -5.01
N PRO A 178 -59.40 -9.66 -5.43
CA PRO A 178 -60.27 -8.78 -6.20
C PRO A 178 -59.73 -8.51 -7.61
N GLU A 179 -60.66 -8.48 -8.55
CA GLU A 179 -60.52 -8.18 -9.97
C GLU A 179 -60.26 -6.68 -10.27
N PRO A 180 -59.90 -6.34 -11.53
CA PRO A 180 -59.19 -5.12 -11.88
C PRO A 180 -60.12 -3.97 -12.25
N ASN A 181 -59.73 -2.72 -11.92
CA ASN A 181 -59.98 -1.52 -12.74
C ASN A 181 -59.52 -0.26 -11.99
N GLN A 182 -58.59 0.50 -12.56
CA GLN A 182 -58.88 1.81 -13.17
C GLN A 182 -57.58 2.49 -13.63
N ARG A 183 -57.59 2.86 -14.91
CA ARG A 183 -56.59 3.68 -15.62
C ARG A 183 -56.28 4.97 -14.86
N ALA A 184 -55.01 5.18 -14.54
CA ALA A 184 -54.43 6.52 -14.44
C ALA A 184 -53.50 6.70 -15.65
N GLN A 185 -53.94 7.51 -16.62
CA GLN A 185 -53.08 7.99 -17.69
C GLN A 185 -52.08 8.99 -17.10
N ILE A 186 -50.87 8.52 -16.82
CA ILE A 186 -49.71 9.39 -16.60
C ILE A 186 -49.08 9.59 -17.97
N GLY A 187 -49.10 10.83 -18.47
CA GLY A 187 -48.46 11.20 -19.72
C GLY A 187 -46.95 11.03 -19.60
N TYR A 188 -46.41 9.98 -20.20
CA TYR A 188 -44.98 9.89 -20.49
C TYR A 188 -44.65 10.94 -21.56
N ARG A 189 -43.87 11.95 -21.19
CA ARG A 189 -43.08 12.70 -22.17
C ARG A 189 -42.07 11.72 -22.77
N ASN A 190 -42.13 11.52 -24.08
CA ASN A 190 -41.04 10.96 -24.86
C ASN A 190 -39.87 11.95 -24.79
N GLU A 191 -39.03 11.83 -23.76
CA GLU A 191 -37.63 12.22 -23.90
C GLU A 191 -36.97 11.09 -24.68
N GLU A 192 -36.41 11.43 -25.84
CA GLU A 192 -35.74 10.49 -26.75
C GLU A 192 -34.70 9.69 -25.97
N ALA A 193 -34.88 8.36 -25.92
CA ALA A 193 -33.86 7.47 -25.39
C ALA A 193 -32.57 7.70 -26.19
N PRO A 194 -31.41 7.88 -25.53
CA PRO A 194 -30.16 8.18 -26.23
C PRO A 194 -29.82 7.09 -27.26
N GLU A 195 -29.42 7.50 -28.47
CA GLU A 195 -29.00 6.70 -29.63
C GLU A 195 -27.73 5.84 -29.37
N LEU A 196 -27.58 5.22 -28.20
CA LEU A 196 -26.41 4.44 -27.79
C LEU A 196 -26.19 3.16 -28.62
N TRP A 197 -27.13 2.77 -29.49
CA TRP A 197 -27.21 1.41 -30.04
C TRP A 197 -27.42 1.34 -31.57
N SER A 198 -26.83 2.26 -32.33
CA SER A 198 -26.91 2.22 -33.80
C SER A 198 -26.01 1.13 -34.41
N ALA A 199 -26.39 0.62 -35.60
CA ALA A 199 -25.57 -0.33 -36.37
C ALA A 199 -24.17 0.22 -36.76
N ALA A 200 -23.95 1.54 -36.66
CA ALA A 200 -22.63 2.16 -36.86
C ALA A 200 -21.70 1.92 -35.66
N CYS A 201 -22.22 1.96 -34.42
CA CYS A 201 -21.44 1.72 -33.20
C CYS A 201 -20.86 0.29 -33.13
N ILE A 202 -21.53 -0.66 -33.77
CA ILE A 202 -21.15 -2.08 -33.76
C ILE A 202 -19.99 -2.39 -34.72
N ARG A 203 -19.91 -1.65 -35.83
CA ARG A 203 -18.70 -1.67 -36.68
C ARG A 203 -17.51 -0.94 -36.03
N GLY A 204 -17.78 -0.09 -35.03
CA GLY A 204 -16.78 0.68 -34.29
C GLY A 204 -16.10 -0.09 -33.14
N TRP A 205 -16.69 -1.19 -32.64
CA TRP A 205 -16.13 -1.96 -31.52
C TRP A 205 -14.71 -2.50 -31.79
N GLU A 206 -14.35 -2.65 -33.07
CA GLU A 206 -13.01 -3.07 -33.50
C GLU A 206 -12.07 -1.89 -33.85
N HIS A 207 -12.56 -0.65 -34.00
CA HIS A 207 -11.84 0.41 -34.75
C HIS A 207 -11.76 1.80 -34.10
N GLU A 208 -12.56 2.13 -33.09
CA GLU A 208 -12.48 3.44 -32.42
C GLU A 208 -11.89 3.31 -31.01
N LYS A 209 -10.58 3.59 -30.88
CA LYS A 209 -9.99 3.84 -29.56
C LYS A 209 -10.40 5.24 -29.10
N PRO A 210 -10.82 5.42 -27.83
CA PRO A 210 -10.95 6.75 -27.25
C PRO A 210 -9.67 7.53 -27.49
N THR A 211 -9.78 8.78 -27.94
CA THR A 211 -8.60 9.65 -28.05
C THR A 211 -8.01 9.85 -26.67
N THR A 212 -6.81 9.30 -26.44
CA THR A 212 -6.03 9.56 -25.24
C THR A 212 -5.78 11.07 -25.14
N PRO A 213 -5.99 11.71 -23.97
CA PRO A 213 -5.69 13.11 -23.80
C PRO A 213 -4.20 13.36 -24.09
N THR A 214 -3.89 14.05 -25.19
CA THR A 214 -2.50 14.32 -25.62
C THR A 214 -1.87 15.51 -24.90
N ASP A 215 -2.61 16.19 -24.02
CA ASP A 215 -2.27 17.52 -23.50
C ASP A 215 -2.08 17.55 -21.97
N ILE A 216 -1.41 16.51 -21.44
CA ILE A 216 -1.13 16.38 -20.00
C ILE A 216 0.38 16.36 -19.79
N GLY A 217 0.92 17.40 -19.14
CA GLY A 217 2.36 17.58 -18.90
C GLY A 217 2.94 16.74 -17.75
N SER A 218 2.11 16.00 -17.01
CA SER A 218 2.53 15.13 -15.91
C SER A 218 1.63 13.90 -15.83
N PHE A 219 2.20 12.73 -16.06
CA PHE A 219 1.53 11.46 -15.84
C PHE A 219 2.08 10.80 -14.58
N TYR A 220 1.27 9.96 -13.93
CA TYR A 220 1.75 9.06 -12.88
C TYR A 220 1.80 7.62 -13.40
N ASP A 221 2.74 6.87 -12.84
CA ASP A 221 2.79 5.41 -12.88
C ASP A 221 2.90 4.89 -11.44
N PHE A 222 3.07 3.57 -11.29
CA PHE A 222 3.24 2.96 -9.98
C PHE A 222 4.67 3.10 -9.43
N GLU A 223 5.65 3.56 -10.23
CA GLU A 223 7.03 3.81 -9.78
C GLU A 223 7.09 4.94 -8.77
N CYS A 224 6.20 5.91 -8.87
CA CYS A 224 6.20 7.01 -7.92
C CYS A 224 4.78 7.40 -7.45
N PRO A 225 4.15 6.61 -6.54
CA PRO A 225 2.79 6.87 -6.04
C PRO A 225 2.63 8.24 -5.36
N VAL A 226 3.71 8.79 -4.80
CA VAL A 226 3.71 10.12 -4.17
C VAL A 226 3.39 11.22 -5.19
N TYR A 227 3.80 11.07 -6.45
CA TYR A 227 3.51 12.04 -7.50
C TYR A 227 2.01 12.16 -7.77
N PHE A 228 1.24 11.11 -7.50
CA PHE A 228 -0.20 11.15 -7.65
C PHE A 228 -0.81 12.18 -6.70
N PHE A 229 -0.55 12.05 -5.39
CA PHE A 229 -1.05 12.98 -4.39
C PHE A 229 -0.48 14.40 -4.58
N ASP A 230 0.79 14.51 -4.97
CA ASP A 230 1.42 15.80 -5.27
C ASP A 230 0.78 16.48 -6.50
N THR A 231 0.44 15.72 -7.53
CA THR A 231 -0.20 16.24 -8.75
C THR A 231 -1.60 16.76 -8.42
N ILE A 232 -2.40 15.98 -7.70
CA ILE A 232 -3.75 16.42 -7.30
C ILE A 232 -3.68 17.62 -6.34
N SER A 233 -2.74 17.62 -5.39
CA SER A 233 -2.52 18.75 -4.49
C SER A 233 -2.13 20.01 -5.27
N THR A 234 -1.26 19.88 -6.29
CA THR A 234 -0.87 20.99 -7.17
C THR A 234 -2.04 21.52 -8.01
N ASP A 235 -2.84 20.63 -8.59
CA ASP A 235 -4.04 20.98 -9.34
C ASP A 235 -5.05 21.72 -8.45
N TYR A 236 -5.25 21.22 -7.22
CA TYR A 236 -6.12 21.85 -6.25
C TYR A 236 -5.66 23.26 -5.86
N ILE A 237 -4.36 23.42 -5.56
CA ILE A 237 -3.75 24.73 -5.26
C ILE A 237 -3.92 25.67 -6.45
N SER A 238 -3.74 25.19 -7.68
CA SER A 238 -3.89 25.99 -8.89
C SER A 238 -5.32 26.46 -9.10
N ALA A 239 -6.31 25.61 -8.79
CA ALA A 239 -7.72 25.94 -8.92
C ALA A 239 -8.27 26.85 -7.80
N HIS A 240 -7.76 26.72 -6.56
CA HIS A 240 -8.35 27.38 -5.38
C HIS A 240 -7.43 28.40 -4.68
N GLY A 241 -6.15 28.45 -5.04
CA GLY A 241 -5.15 29.30 -4.40
C GLY A 241 -4.86 28.95 -2.93
N LYS A 242 -5.13 27.70 -2.51
CA LYS A 242 -4.96 27.25 -1.12
C LYS A 242 -4.31 25.87 -1.06
N HIS A 243 -3.41 25.69 -0.09
CA HIS A 243 -2.82 24.38 0.22
C HIS A 243 -3.84 23.47 0.90
N LEU A 244 -3.77 22.17 0.59
CA LEU A 244 -4.50 21.14 1.32
C LEU A 244 -3.90 20.97 2.71
N GLN A 245 -4.76 20.79 3.71
CA GLN A 245 -4.32 20.41 5.04
C GLN A 245 -3.83 18.95 5.00
N GLY A 246 -2.72 18.66 5.68
CA GLY A 246 -2.19 17.30 5.79
C GLY A 246 -3.19 16.31 6.40
N LEU A 247 -3.07 15.04 6.02
CA LEU A 247 -3.81 13.94 6.62
C LEU A 247 -2.96 13.28 7.70
N GLU A 248 -3.38 13.35 8.95
CA GLU A 248 -2.68 12.73 10.09
C GLU A 248 -3.64 11.79 10.83
N LEU A 249 -3.24 10.53 10.98
CA LEU A 249 -3.97 9.49 11.69
C LEU A 249 -3.05 8.82 12.71
N LYS A 250 -3.55 8.61 13.93
CA LYS A 250 -2.82 7.97 15.05
C LYS A 250 -3.68 6.88 15.67
N GLY A 251 -3.18 5.67 15.79
CA GLY A 251 -3.92 4.56 16.40
C GLY A 251 -2.99 3.56 17.06
N GLU A 252 -3.53 2.72 17.94
CA GLU A 252 -2.77 1.63 18.59
C GLU A 252 -2.51 0.46 17.63
N SER A 253 -3.33 0.36 16.58
CA SER A 253 -3.27 -0.70 15.57
C SER A 253 -3.55 -0.17 14.17
N THR A 254 -3.18 -0.96 13.16
CA THR A 254 -3.51 -0.67 11.75
C THR A 254 -5.01 -0.70 11.49
N GLN A 255 -5.77 -1.48 12.27
CA GLN A 255 -7.23 -1.51 12.26
C GLN A 255 -7.84 -0.20 12.77
N ASP A 256 -7.27 0.40 13.82
CA ASP A 256 -7.77 1.68 14.33
C ASP A 256 -7.49 2.81 13.34
N LEU A 257 -6.35 2.77 12.65
CA LEU A 257 -6.07 3.65 11.53
C LEU A 257 -7.07 3.45 10.37
N ALA A 258 -7.42 2.21 10.04
CA ALA A 258 -8.42 1.89 9.03
C ALA A 258 -9.82 2.44 9.38
N LYS A 259 -10.24 2.30 10.65
CA LYS A 259 -11.51 2.89 11.14
C LYS A 259 -11.51 4.42 11.09
N GLN A 260 -10.40 5.06 11.45
CA GLN A 260 -10.27 6.51 11.34
C GLN A 260 -10.29 6.98 9.89
N LEU A 261 -9.63 6.25 8.99
CA LEU A 261 -9.68 6.52 7.56
C LEU A 261 -11.12 6.36 7.03
N GLU A 262 -11.84 5.33 7.45
CA GLU A 262 -13.25 5.14 7.10
C GLU A 262 -14.11 6.33 7.53
N ALA A 263 -13.93 6.83 8.76
CA ALA A 263 -14.64 8.01 9.23
C ALA A 263 -14.38 9.25 8.35
N ILE A 264 -13.14 9.45 7.91
CA ILE A 264 -12.78 10.54 6.99
C ILE A 264 -13.43 10.35 5.62
N LEU A 265 -13.50 9.12 5.11
CA LEU A 265 -14.20 8.83 3.85
C LEU A 265 -15.71 9.07 3.96
N ILE A 266 -16.32 8.73 5.09
CA ILE A 266 -17.73 9.03 5.37
C ILE A 266 -17.97 10.55 5.32
N GLU A 267 -17.14 11.34 6.01
CA GLU A 267 -17.21 12.80 5.99
C GLU A 267 -17.04 13.34 4.56
N ALA A 268 -16.07 12.82 3.80
CA ALA A 268 -15.81 13.23 2.42
C ALA A 268 -16.99 12.93 1.48
N VAL A 269 -17.60 11.74 1.60
CA VAL A 269 -18.77 11.34 0.80
C VAL A 269 -19.99 12.20 1.13
N GLN A 270 -20.20 12.53 2.40
CA GLN A 270 -21.28 13.41 2.83
C GLN A 270 -21.08 14.85 2.32
N ALA A 271 -19.84 15.36 2.43
CA ALA A 271 -19.47 16.70 1.97
C ALA A 271 -19.33 16.81 0.44
N LYS A 272 -19.23 15.67 -0.26
CA LYS A 272 -18.83 15.57 -1.68
C LYS A 272 -17.49 16.27 -1.96
N ASP A 273 -16.56 16.13 -1.03
CA ASP A 273 -15.22 16.69 -1.15
C ASP A 273 -14.17 15.74 -0.57
N PHE A 274 -13.35 15.20 -1.46
CA PHE A 274 -12.24 14.31 -1.13
C PHE A 274 -10.90 15.04 -0.96
N SER A 275 -10.89 16.37 -0.93
CA SER A 275 -9.67 17.21 -0.81
C SER A 275 -8.72 16.75 0.31
N LYS A 276 -9.25 16.49 1.51
CA LYS A 276 -8.48 15.98 2.67
C LYS A 276 -7.84 14.62 2.40
N VAL A 277 -8.51 13.77 1.63
CA VAL A 277 -8.03 12.43 1.26
C VAL A 277 -6.93 12.52 0.19
N PHE A 278 -6.79 13.63 -0.53
CA PHE A 278 -5.70 13.85 -1.49
C PHE A 278 -4.56 14.71 -0.96
N ALA A 279 -4.53 15.00 0.33
CA ALA A 279 -3.40 15.71 0.91
C ALA A 279 -2.09 15.00 0.55
N SER A 280 -1.10 15.76 0.07
CA SER A 280 0.24 15.25 -0.26
C SER A 280 1.03 14.88 0.99
N THR A 281 0.83 15.61 2.08
CA THR A 281 1.39 15.29 3.40
C THR A 281 0.47 14.34 4.13
N ARG A 282 0.92 13.10 4.29
CA ARG A 282 0.14 12.00 4.87
C ARG A 282 0.96 11.29 5.94
N HIS A 283 0.41 11.17 7.14
CA HIS A 283 1.07 10.57 8.29
C HIS A 283 0.15 9.57 8.97
N PHE A 284 0.46 8.29 8.78
CA PHE A 284 -0.17 7.18 9.48
C PHE A 284 0.81 6.70 10.54
N MET A 285 0.42 6.78 11.81
CA MET A 285 1.30 6.51 12.94
C MET A 285 0.67 5.49 13.89
N LEU A 286 1.46 4.49 14.26
CA LEU A 286 1.15 3.63 15.39
C LEU A 286 1.73 4.25 16.65
N VAL A 287 0.91 4.29 17.69
CA VAL A 287 1.28 4.75 19.03
C VAL A 287 0.97 3.65 20.05
N ASP A 288 1.65 3.64 21.18
CA ASP A 288 1.32 2.71 22.26
C ASP A 288 0.16 3.25 23.14
N GLN A 289 -0.17 2.51 24.20
CA GLN A 289 -1.23 2.90 25.15
C GLN A 289 -0.93 4.21 25.91
N ALA A 290 0.32 4.65 25.95
CA ALA A 290 0.74 5.92 26.52
C ALA A 290 0.77 7.05 25.47
N GLU A 291 0.27 6.79 24.25
CA GLU A 291 0.38 7.64 23.07
C GLU A 291 1.83 7.94 22.64
N GLU A 292 2.80 7.13 23.08
CA GLU A 292 4.17 7.25 22.64
C GLU A 292 4.32 6.69 21.22
N TYR A 293 5.16 7.37 20.42
CA TYR A 293 5.41 6.98 19.05
C TYR A 293 6.04 5.59 18.97
N VAL A 294 5.45 4.71 18.17
CA VAL A 294 6.00 3.39 17.87
C VAL A 294 6.61 3.39 16.48
N THR A 295 5.79 3.64 15.45
CA THR A 295 6.22 3.55 14.05
C THR A 295 5.29 4.32 13.12
N SER A 296 5.78 4.68 11.93
CA SER A 296 5.00 5.38 10.91
C SER A 296 5.53 5.15 9.50
N GLY A 297 4.69 5.42 8.50
CA GLY A 297 5.10 5.52 7.10
C GLY A 297 4.16 4.83 6.11
N GLY A 298 4.56 4.81 4.84
CA GLY A 298 3.71 4.38 3.72
C GLY A 298 3.31 2.90 3.76
N GLY A 299 4.08 2.04 4.44
CA GLY A 299 3.69 0.63 4.64
C GLY A 299 2.47 0.48 5.55
N ILE A 300 2.42 1.25 6.64
CA ILE A 300 1.28 1.29 7.58
C ILE A 300 0.05 1.89 6.90
N GLU A 301 0.23 2.91 6.07
CA GLU A 301 -0.85 3.47 5.27
C GLU A 301 -1.44 2.44 4.30
N ARG A 302 -0.60 1.74 3.53
CA ARG A 302 -1.05 0.69 2.61
C ARG A 302 -1.82 -0.40 3.33
N GLU A 303 -1.32 -0.80 4.49
CA GLU A 303 -1.97 -1.82 5.32
C GLU A 303 -3.33 -1.35 5.83
N ALA A 304 -3.45 -0.12 6.35
CA ALA A 304 -4.73 0.44 6.77
C ALA A 304 -5.75 0.51 5.62
N ILE A 305 -5.32 0.87 4.41
CA ILE A 305 -6.17 0.88 3.21
C ILE A 305 -6.56 -0.55 2.81
N PHE A 306 -5.63 -1.50 2.86
CA PHE A 306 -5.88 -2.90 2.55
C PHE A 306 -6.90 -3.52 3.52
N ILE A 307 -6.75 -3.27 4.82
CA ILE A 307 -7.70 -3.69 5.85
C ILE A 307 -9.10 -3.16 5.54
N LEU A 308 -9.20 -1.86 5.26
CA LEU A 308 -10.47 -1.24 4.93
C LEU A 308 -11.08 -1.80 3.65
N ASN A 309 -10.25 -2.16 2.66
CA ASN A 309 -10.68 -2.83 1.44
C ASN A 309 -11.25 -4.23 1.73
N GLN A 310 -10.57 -5.04 2.55
CA GLN A 310 -11.05 -6.38 2.94
C GLN A 310 -12.36 -6.32 3.72
N LEU A 311 -12.53 -5.32 4.60
CA LEU A 311 -13.80 -5.11 5.32
C LEU A 311 -14.99 -4.97 4.35
N TYR A 312 -14.82 -4.19 3.28
CA TYR A 312 -15.91 -3.94 2.33
C TYR A 312 -16.07 -5.04 1.29
N LEU A 313 -14.98 -5.61 0.78
CA LEU A 313 -15.00 -6.58 -0.33
C LEU A 313 -15.07 -8.06 0.10
N LYS A 314 -14.70 -8.39 1.34
CA LYS A 314 -14.73 -9.75 1.89
C LYS A 314 -15.77 -9.88 3.00
N GLU A 315 -15.64 -9.11 4.08
CA GLU A 315 -16.52 -9.26 5.26
C GLU A 315 -17.95 -8.77 4.99
N ARG A 316 -18.09 -7.63 4.32
CA ARG A 316 -19.38 -7.01 3.98
C ARG A 316 -19.78 -7.23 2.52
N ALA A 317 -19.13 -8.17 1.82
CA ALA A 317 -19.34 -8.44 0.41
C ALA A 317 -20.83 -8.64 0.08
N ALA A 318 -21.54 -9.43 0.89
CA ALA A 318 -22.96 -9.72 0.68
C ALA A 318 -23.89 -8.50 0.77
N GLU A 319 -23.45 -7.41 1.40
CA GLU A 319 -24.21 -6.16 1.45
C GLU A 319 -24.12 -5.38 0.13
N PHE A 320 -22.99 -5.46 -0.57
CA PHE A 320 -22.66 -4.53 -1.66
C PHE A 320 -22.44 -5.20 -3.00
N LEU A 321 -22.16 -6.50 -3.01
CA LEU A 321 -21.70 -7.23 -4.18
C LEU A 321 -22.62 -8.42 -4.46
N THR A 322 -22.80 -8.71 -5.74
CA THR A 322 -23.46 -9.92 -6.23
C THR A 322 -22.51 -10.67 -7.13
N LYS A 323 -22.57 -12.02 -7.08
CA LYS A 323 -21.70 -12.86 -7.90
C LYS A 323 -22.00 -12.65 -9.38
N GLY A 324 -20.96 -12.36 -10.14
CA GLY A 324 -20.97 -12.16 -11.58
C GLY A 324 -20.38 -13.36 -12.33
N LEU A 325 -19.83 -13.07 -13.51
CA LEU A 325 -19.17 -14.06 -14.38
C LEU A 325 -17.71 -14.32 -13.94
N ASP A 326 -17.21 -15.53 -14.17
CA ASP A 326 -15.80 -15.92 -13.97
C ASP A 326 -15.28 -15.64 -12.55
N ASP A 327 -16.12 -15.89 -11.55
CA ASP A 327 -15.87 -15.66 -10.11
C ASP A 327 -15.63 -14.20 -9.70
N TYR A 328 -15.78 -13.25 -10.62
CA TYR A 328 -15.90 -11.83 -10.29
C TYR A 328 -17.27 -11.49 -9.72
N ALA A 329 -17.37 -10.29 -9.17
CA ALA A 329 -18.58 -9.69 -8.64
C ALA A 329 -18.88 -8.34 -9.30
N THR A 330 -20.15 -7.97 -9.29
CA THR A 330 -20.62 -6.61 -9.59
C THR A 330 -21.39 -6.05 -8.39
N LEU A 331 -21.85 -4.80 -8.47
CA LEU A 331 -22.65 -4.17 -7.43
C LEU A 331 -24.01 -4.87 -7.27
N ALA A 332 -24.34 -5.21 -6.03
CA ALA A 332 -25.67 -5.64 -5.65
C ALA A 332 -26.63 -4.45 -5.69
N THR A 333 -27.60 -4.51 -6.60
CA THR A 333 -28.64 -3.48 -6.78
C THR A 333 -30.02 -4.04 -6.45
N VAL A 334 -30.95 -3.13 -6.18
CA VAL A 334 -32.38 -3.42 -6.10
C VAL A 334 -33.06 -2.83 -7.34
N PRO A 335 -34.28 -3.26 -7.72
CA PRO A 335 -34.95 -2.68 -8.88
C PRO A 335 -35.09 -1.15 -8.79
N GLN A 336 -34.94 -0.45 -9.91
CA GLN A 336 -35.00 1.02 -10.01
C GLN A 336 -36.21 1.65 -9.27
N CYS A 337 -37.38 1.00 -9.31
CA CYS A 337 -38.59 1.48 -8.65
C CYS A 337 -38.50 1.50 -7.11
N THR A 338 -37.62 0.66 -6.54
CA THR A 338 -37.29 0.58 -5.12
C THR A 338 -36.08 1.44 -4.78
N ALA A 339 -35.12 1.55 -5.70
CA ALA A 339 -33.87 2.30 -5.48
C ALA A 339 -34.08 3.78 -5.13
N ARG A 340 -35.19 4.39 -5.57
CA ARG A 340 -35.59 5.76 -5.17
C ARG A 340 -35.81 5.94 -3.66
N PHE A 341 -35.94 4.84 -2.90
CA PHE A 341 -36.09 4.84 -1.44
C PHE A 341 -34.80 4.38 -0.73
N MET A 342 -33.65 4.38 -1.43
CA MET A 342 -32.35 4.09 -0.83
C MET A 342 -32.11 4.99 0.38
N SER A 343 -31.72 4.38 1.51
CA SER A 343 -31.38 5.14 2.70
C SER A 343 -30.09 5.93 2.50
N GLU A 344 -29.97 7.03 3.25
CA GLU A 344 -28.76 7.84 3.24
C GLU A 344 -27.53 7.04 3.70
N ASP A 345 -27.69 6.20 4.72
CA ASP A 345 -26.61 5.32 5.20
C ASP A 345 -26.12 4.36 4.11
N LYS A 346 -27.03 3.80 3.30
CA LYS A 346 -26.64 2.91 2.19
C LYS A 346 -25.94 3.69 1.08
N ARG A 347 -26.40 4.91 0.77
CA ARG A 347 -25.75 5.81 -0.19
C ARG A 347 -24.33 6.15 0.24
N ILE A 348 -24.15 6.51 1.51
CA ILE A 348 -22.83 6.82 2.08
C ILE A 348 -21.93 5.60 2.02
N ALA A 349 -22.41 4.44 2.49
CA ALA A 349 -21.61 3.22 2.51
C ALA A 349 -21.16 2.77 1.11
N LEU A 350 -22.02 2.92 0.08
CA LEU A 350 -21.62 2.67 -1.32
C LEU A 350 -20.57 3.69 -1.81
N GLY A 351 -20.71 4.96 -1.43
CA GLY A 351 -19.69 5.97 -1.74
C GLY A 351 -18.35 5.70 -1.06
N VAL A 352 -18.37 5.23 0.20
CA VAL A 352 -17.15 4.81 0.91
C VAL A 352 -16.53 3.61 0.22
N LEU A 353 -17.31 2.58 -0.12
CA LEU A 353 -16.84 1.43 -0.91
C LEU A 353 -16.12 1.89 -2.20
N GLY A 354 -16.74 2.77 -2.97
CA GLY A 354 -16.11 3.32 -4.19
C GLY A 354 -14.78 4.01 -3.90
N ALA A 355 -14.72 4.86 -2.88
CA ALA A 355 -13.50 5.57 -2.50
C ALA A 355 -12.39 4.63 -2.02
N VAL A 356 -12.72 3.59 -1.25
CA VAL A 356 -11.79 2.56 -0.78
C VAL A 356 -11.21 1.76 -1.95
N VAL A 357 -12.05 1.39 -2.91
CA VAL A 357 -11.60 0.73 -4.15
C VAL A 357 -10.62 1.64 -4.89
N SER A 358 -10.96 2.91 -5.10
CA SER A 358 -10.09 3.86 -5.81
C SER A 358 -8.74 4.05 -5.11
N LEU A 359 -8.74 4.22 -3.78
CA LEU A 359 -7.52 4.31 -2.96
C LEU A 359 -6.66 3.05 -3.07
N SER A 360 -7.29 1.86 -3.06
CA SER A 360 -6.57 0.60 -3.21
C SER A 360 -5.86 0.53 -4.55
N LEU A 361 -6.55 0.92 -5.64
CA LEU A 361 -5.97 0.94 -6.97
C LEU A 361 -4.80 1.93 -7.10
N VAL A 362 -4.84 3.10 -6.44
CA VAL A 362 -3.72 4.06 -6.40
C VAL A 362 -2.45 3.42 -5.86
N TYR A 363 -2.59 2.55 -4.86
CA TYR A 363 -1.48 1.84 -4.24
C TYR A 363 -1.10 0.53 -4.94
N GLY A 364 -1.67 0.25 -6.12
CA GLY A 364 -1.38 -0.98 -6.86
C GLY A 364 -2.02 -2.23 -6.24
N MET A 365 -3.05 -2.06 -5.41
CA MET A 365 -3.78 -3.16 -4.77
C MET A 365 -5.07 -3.42 -5.54
N GLY A 366 -5.28 -4.66 -5.98
CA GLY A 366 -6.52 -5.04 -6.66
C GLY A 366 -7.73 -4.99 -5.74
N ALA A 367 -8.90 -4.95 -6.37
CA ALA A 367 -10.19 -4.76 -5.72
C ALA A 367 -11.07 -6.02 -5.85
N GLU A 368 -10.47 -7.20 -5.80
CA GLU A 368 -11.15 -8.48 -5.89
C GLU A 368 -12.15 -8.62 -4.73
N PRO A 369 -13.37 -9.13 -5.02
CA PRO A 369 -13.75 -9.81 -6.26
C PRO A 369 -14.35 -8.90 -7.35
N LEU A 370 -14.26 -7.56 -7.26
CA LEU A 370 -14.86 -6.68 -8.28
C LEU A 370 -14.27 -6.94 -9.66
N ASN A 371 -15.15 -6.90 -10.66
CA ASN A 371 -14.78 -7.06 -12.05
C ASN A 371 -13.90 -5.88 -12.54
N PRO A 372 -12.71 -6.13 -13.12
CA PRO A 372 -11.85 -5.06 -13.63
C PRO A 372 -12.49 -4.27 -14.77
N ILE A 373 -13.28 -4.92 -15.64
CA ILE A 373 -13.98 -4.22 -16.74
C ILE A 373 -15.04 -3.27 -16.18
N LEU A 374 -15.71 -3.61 -15.08
CA LEU A 374 -16.64 -2.70 -14.40
C LEU A 374 -15.93 -1.42 -13.95
N LEU A 375 -14.72 -1.53 -13.39
CA LEU A 375 -13.94 -0.37 -12.97
C LEU A 375 -13.50 0.48 -14.17
N MET A 376 -13.05 -0.15 -15.26
CA MET A 376 -12.70 0.56 -16.51
C MET A 376 -13.91 1.29 -17.10
N TYR A 377 -15.08 0.65 -17.11
CA TYR A 377 -16.35 1.26 -17.52
C TYR A 377 -16.68 2.49 -16.66
N CYS A 378 -16.56 2.38 -15.33
CA CYS A 378 -16.79 3.49 -14.41
C CYS A 378 -15.85 4.68 -14.64
N TYR A 379 -14.54 4.42 -14.77
CA TYR A 379 -13.54 5.47 -15.00
C TYR A 379 -13.72 6.16 -16.36
N ASN A 380 -14.26 5.46 -17.34
CA ASN A 380 -14.66 6.00 -18.65
C ASN A 380 -16.09 6.60 -18.65
N ASN A 381 -16.56 7.11 -17.50
CA ASN A 381 -17.86 7.77 -17.34
C ASN A 381 -19.05 6.89 -17.74
N CYS A 382 -18.98 5.59 -17.47
CA CYS A 382 -20.03 4.64 -17.77
C CYS A 382 -20.34 4.56 -19.29
N ASP A 383 -19.31 4.73 -20.13
CA ASP A 383 -19.44 4.54 -21.57
C ASP A 383 -19.11 3.09 -21.95
N MET A 384 -20.12 2.30 -22.34
CA MET A 384 -19.90 0.92 -22.78
C MET A 384 -18.97 0.80 -23.98
N ARG A 385 -18.79 1.87 -24.77
CA ARG A 385 -17.87 1.88 -25.91
C ARG A 385 -16.40 1.81 -25.48
N SER A 386 -16.08 2.13 -24.23
CA SER A 386 -14.71 1.96 -23.69
C SER A 386 -14.37 0.50 -23.40
N VAL A 387 -15.35 -0.41 -23.37
CA VAL A 387 -15.12 -1.83 -23.15
C VAL A 387 -14.68 -2.49 -24.45
N LEU A 388 -13.37 -2.49 -24.70
CA LEU A 388 -12.75 -3.00 -25.92
C LEU A 388 -12.84 -4.54 -26.01
N ASP A 389 -12.93 -5.07 -27.24
CA ASP A 389 -12.94 -6.51 -27.53
C ASP A 389 -11.76 -7.26 -26.87
N GLU A 390 -10.57 -6.65 -26.91
CA GLU A 390 -9.36 -7.23 -26.33
C GLU A 390 -9.43 -7.40 -24.80
N LEU A 391 -10.10 -6.47 -24.10
CA LEU A 391 -10.31 -6.54 -22.65
C LEU A 391 -11.29 -7.65 -22.30
N VAL A 392 -12.40 -7.77 -23.04
CA VAL A 392 -13.37 -8.86 -22.82
C VAL A 392 -12.72 -10.21 -23.10
N ARG A 393 -11.88 -10.32 -24.13
CA ARG A 393 -11.13 -11.55 -24.43
C ARG A 393 -10.14 -11.91 -23.34
N GLU A 394 -9.47 -10.93 -22.75
CA GLU A 394 -8.48 -11.13 -21.69
C GLU A 394 -9.15 -11.57 -20.37
N TRP A 395 -10.16 -10.83 -19.92
CA TRP A 395 -10.76 -11.01 -18.59
C TRP A 395 -11.96 -11.96 -18.58
N HIS A 396 -12.69 -12.09 -19.69
CA HIS A 396 -13.89 -12.94 -19.81
C HIS A 396 -13.92 -13.72 -21.14
N PRO A 397 -12.97 -14.65 -21.36
CA PRO A 397 -12.82 -15.33 -22.65
C PRO A 397 -14.08 -16.09 -23.08
N LEU A 398 -14.85 -16.64 -22.14
CA LEU A 398 -16.11 -17.34 -22.45
C LEU A 398 -17.22 -16.37 -22.87
N LEU A 399 -17.32 -15.19 -22.25
CA LEU A 399 -18.24 -14.14 -22.68
C LEU A 399 -17.86 -13.64 -24.06
N HIS A 400 -16.58 -13.38 -24.30
CA HIS A 400 -16.06 -12.98 -25.61
C HIS A 400 -16.47 -13.97 -26.70
N GLN A 401 -16.25 -15.27 -26.47
CA GLN A 401 -16.67 -16.32 -27.39
C GLN A 401 -18.20 -16.32 -27.59
N THR A 402 -18.96 -16.18 -26.51
CA THR A 402 -20.43 -16.13 -26.56
C THR A 402 -20.91 -14.94 -27.41
N LEU A 403 -20.32 -13.76 -27.24
CA LEU A 403 -20.64 -12.57 -28.03
C LEU A 403 -20.29 -12.74 -29.51
N LYS A 404 -19.11 -13.31 -29.83
CA LYS A 404 -18.71 -13.59 -31.22
C LYS A 404 -19.66 -14.60 -31.88
N LEU A 405 -20.07 -15.66 -31.15
CA LEU A 405 -21.06 -16.62 -31.65
C LEU A 405 -22.43 -15.98 -31.86
N TRP A 406 -22.87 -15.14 -30.92
CA TRP A 406 -24.14 -14.42 -31.03
C TRP A 406 -24.15 -13.54 -32.28
N LEU A 407 -23.11 -12.74 -32.50
CA LEU A 407 -23.02 -11.89 -33.68
C LEU A 407 -22.96 -12.69 -34.99
N ALA A 408 -22.35 -13.89 -34.98
CA ALA A 408 -22.19 -14.73 -36.17
C ALA A 408 -23.50 -15.39 -36.64
N ILE A 409 -24.40 -15.80 -35.75
CA ILE A 409 -25.67 -16.44 -36.13
C ILE A 409 -26.62 -15.45 -36.84
N GLY A 410 -26.50 -14.15 -36.55
CA GLY A 410 -27.39 -13.14 -37.12
C GLY A 410 -28.86 -13.24 -36.65
N PRO A 411 -29.75 -12.39 -37.20
CA PRO A 411 -31.11 -12.21 -36.69
C PRO A 411 -32.07 -13.37 -36.99
N ASP A 412 -31.84 -14.12 -38.06
CA ASP A 412 -32.77 -15.14 -38.56
C ASP A 412 -32.50 -16.55 -37.99
N ASP A 413 -31.31 -16.76 -37.41
CA ASP A 413 -30.91 -18.07 -36.87
C ASP A 413 -31.45 -18.32 -35.45
N SER A 414 -31.38 -19.59 -35.05
CA SER A 414 -31.81 -20.07 -33.73
C SER A 414 -30.90 -19.56 -32.60
N VAL A 415 -31.54 -19.05 -31.54
CA VAL A 415 -30.87 -18.55 -30.32
C VAL A 415 -30.86 -19.55 -29.17
N GLN A 416 -31.28 -20.79 -29.40
CA GLN A 416 -31.39 -21.80 -28.34
C GLN A 416 -30.05 -22.09 -27.66
N GLY A 417 -28.93 -21.93 -28.36
CA GLY A 417 -27.58 -22.04 -27.78
C GLY A 417 -27.26 -21.00 -26.69
N PHE A 418 -28.04 -19.92 -26.60
CA PHE A 418 -27.84 -18.82 -25.64
C PHE A 418 -28.85 -18.84 -24.49
N ALA A 419 -29.71 -19.87 -24.41
CA ALA A 419 -30.79 -19.95 -23.43
C ALA A 419 -30.30 -19.80 -21.97
N SER A 420 -29.18 -20.43 -21.62
CA SER A 420 -28.57 -20.32 -20.29
C SER A 420 -28.14 -18.90 -19.97
N HIS A 421 -27.48 -18.21 -20.90
CA HIS A 421 -27.02 -16.84 -20.72
C HIS A 421 -28.19 -15.88 -20.48
N PHE A 422 -29.23 -15.95 -21.31
CA PHE A 422 -30.42 -15.11 -21.15
C PHE A 422 -31.21 -15.43 -19.87
N ALA A 423 -31.30 -16.71 -19.49
CA ALA A 423 -31.93 -17.09 -18.23
C ALA A 423 -31.16 -16.53 -17.02
N THR A 424 -29.83 -16.64 -17.02
CA THR A 424 -28.98 -16.21 -15.89
C THR A 424 -28.90 -14.69 -15.77
N TYR A 425 -28.64 -13.95 -16.85
CA TYR A 425 -28.32 -12.52 -16.78
C TYR A 425 -29.48 -11.60 -17.18
N HIS A 426 -30.43 -12.11 -17.97
CA HIS A 426 -31.59 -11.32 -18.44
C HIS A 426 -32.91 -11.74 -17.78
N GLY A 427 -32.95 -12.86 -17.06
CA GLY A 427 -34.18 -13.40 -16.48
C GLY A 427 -35.28 -13.64 -17.51
N THR A 428 -34.90 -13.88 -18.78
CA THR A 428 -35.82 -13.92 -19.93
C THR A 428 -35.61 -15.20 -20.73
N SER A 429 -36.70 -15.77 -21.28
CA SER A 429 -36.59 -16.91 -22.20
C SER A 429 -36.19 -16.44 -23.60
N VAL A 430 -35.27 -17.16 -24.25
CA VAL A 430 -34.88 -16.88 -25.64
C VAL A 430 -36.03 -17.04 -26.63
N ASP A 431 -37.11 -17.74 -26.27
CA ASP A 431 -38.30 -17.89 -27.11
C ASP A 431 -39.02 -16.56 -27.36
N THR A 432 -38.86 -15.58 -26.46
CA THR A 432 -39.43 -14.24 -26.66
C THR A 432 -38.64 -13.40 -27.66
N LEU A 433 -37.48 -13.89 -28.12
CA LEU A 433 -36.60 -13.21 -29.07
C LEU A 433 -36.84 -13.67 -30.51
N THR A 434 -38.06 -14.08 -30.87
CA THR A 434 -38.41 -14.45 -32.24
C THR A 434 -38.67 -13.21 -33.10
N GLY A 435 -38.27 -13.25 -34.39
CA GLY A 435 -38.47 -12.13 -35.32
C GLY A 435 -37.57 -10.90 -35.07
N ARG A 436 -36.32 -11.11 -34.61
CA ARG A 436 -35.35 -10.04 -34.40
C ARG A 436 -35.03 -9.34 -35.71
N THR A 437 -34.91 -8.02 -35.68
CA THR A 437 -34.27 -7.28 -36.79
C THR A 437 -32.74 -7.34 -36.65
N PRO A 438 -31.97 -7.05 -37.70
CA PRO A 438 -30.51 -6.93 -37.61
C PRO A 438 -30.08 -5.97 -36.49
N GLU A 439 -30.76 -4.83 -36.32
CA GLU A 439 -30.47 -3.81 -35.31
C GLU A 439 -30.78 -4.32 -33.90
N MET A 440 -31.90 -5.01 -33.70
CA MET A 440 -32.25 -5.62 -32.42
C MET A 440 -31.22 -6.69 -32.03
N HIS A 441 -30.85 -7.57 -32.96
CA HIS A 441 -29.86 -8.63 -32.73
C HIS A 441 -28.51 -8.07 -32.28
N CYS A 442 -28.09 -7.02 -32.98
CA CYS A 442 -26.92 -6.20 -32.71
C CYS A 442 -26.95 -5.53 -31.34
N SER A 443 -28.06 -4.86 -31.00
CA SER A 443 -28.26 -4.19 -29.70
C SER A 443 -28.25 -5.18 -28.53
N LEU A 444 -28.82 -6.37 -28.72
CA LEU A 444 -28.80 -7.43 -27.70
C LEU A 444 -27.38 -7.93 -27.37
N ALA A 445 -26.44 -7.90 -28.32
CA ALA A 445 -25.05 -8.26 -28.03
C ALA A 445 -24.43 -7.32 -26.98
N TRP A 446 -24.75 -6.03 -27.05
CA TRP A 446 -24.32 -5.06 -26.06
C TRP A 446 -25.06 -5.21 -24.73
N ASP A 447 -26.36 -5.52 -24.74
CA ASP A 447 -27.11 -5.82 -23.52
C ASP A 447 -26.54 -7.07 -22.81
N MET A 448 -26.16 -8.10 -23.56
CA MET A 448 -25.45 -9.29 -23.05
C MET A 448 -24.13 -8.89 -22.37
N LEU A 449 -23.31 -8.06 -23.03
CA LEU A 449 -22.06 -7.57 -22.47
C LEU A 449 -22.31 -6.74 -21.18
N HIS A 450 -23.21 -5.76 -21.24
CA HIS A 450 -23.53 -4.90 -20.11
C HIS A 450 -24.04 -5.73 -18.91
N ARG A 451 -24.98 -6.64 -19.12
CA ARG A 451 -25.56 -7.44 -18.03
C ARG A 451 -24.58 -8.44 -17.42
N ALA A 452 -23.66 -8.97 -18.22
CA ALA A 452 -22.63 -9.86 -17.71
C ALA A 452 -21.55 -9.12 -16.88
N ILE A 453 -21.20 -7.88 -17.26
CA ILE A 453 -20.11 -7.12 -16.63
C ILE A 453 -20.62 -6.18 -15.52
N VAL A 454 -21.60 -5.35 -15.85
CA VAL A 454 -22.13 -4.26 -15.00
C VAL A 454 -23.31 -4.76 -14.16
N GLY A 455 -24.14 -5.63 -14.72
CA GLY A 455 -25.35 -6.15 -14.07
C GLY A 455 -26.64 -5.63 -14.69
N THR A 456 -27.76 -5.82 -13.98
CA THR A 456 -29.10 -5.58 -14.53
C THR A 456 -29.49 -4.12 -14.66
N GLU A 457 -28.88 -3.25 -13.85
CA GLU A 457 -29.26 -1.84 -13.75
C GLU A 457 -28.30 -0.95 -14.53
N ALA A 458 -28.83 0.13 -15.10
CA ALA A 458 -28.05 1.09 -15.87
C ALA A 458 -27.15 1.96 -14.98
N GLY A 459 -26.21 2.69 -15.61
CA GLY A 459 -25.25 3.54 -14.90
C GLY A 459 -25.90 4.67 -14.09
N ASP A 460 -27.10 5.14 -14.45
CA ASP A 460 -27.85 6.17 -13.73
C ASP A 460 -28.61 5.64 -12.49
N HIS A 461 -28.54 4.34 -12.22
CA HIS A 461 -29.16 3.72 -11.07
C HIS A 461 -28.59 4.29 -9.75
N PRO A 462 -29.41 4.64 -8.73
CA PRO A 462 -28.94 5.31 -7.52
C PRO A 462 -27.81 4.60 -6.76
N TYR A 463 -27.84 3.27 -6.70
CA TYR A 463 -26.77 2.48 -6.05
C TYR A 463 -25.45 2.60 -6.82
N PHE A 464 -25.54 2.57 -8.15
CA PHE A 464 -24.40 2.66 -9.05
C PHE A 464 -23.79 4.06 -8.97
N GLN A 465 -24.61 5.11 -9.03
CA GLN A 465 -24.19 6.50 -8.90
C GLN A 465 -23.51 6.76 -7.55
N ALA A 466 -24.03 6.22 -6.44
CA ALA A 466 -23.42 6.39 -5.13
C ALA A 466 -22.01 5.77 -5.08
N PHE A 467 -21.85 4.54 -5.59
CA PHE A 467 -20.53 3.91 -5.71
C PHE A 467 -19.60 4.68 -6.64
N TRP A 468 -20.10 5.08 -7.81
CA TRP A 468 -19.33 5.81 -8.83
C TRP A 468 -18.84 7.17 -8.34
N ASP A 469 -19.68 7.93 -7.64
CA ASP A 469 -19.29 9.21 -7.02
C ASP A 469 -18.13 9.02 -6.04
N GLY A 470 -18.17 7.94 -5.25
CA GLY A 470 -17.10 7.52 -4.37
C GLY A 470 -15.83 7.12 -5.12
N LEU A 471 -15.96 6.25 -6.12
CA LEU A 471 -14.86 5.72 -6.93
C LEU A 471 -14.11 6.83 -7.67
N MET A 472 -14.84 7.80 -8.21
CA MET A 472 -14.23 8.93 -8.90
C MET A 472 -13.50 9.87 -7.95
N MET A 473 -13.79 9.79 -6.63
CA MET A 473 -13.20 10.61 -5.56
C MET A 473 -13.06 12.07 -6.00
N ARG A 474 -14.13 12.69 -6.49
CA ARG A 474 -14.00 14.01 -7.12
C ARG A 474 -13.67 15.07 -6.07
N CYS A 475 -12.62 15.83 -6.32
CA CYS A 475 -12.35 17.09 -5.65
C CYS A 475 -12.53 18.24 -6.66
N ALA A 476 -12.95 19.43 -6.20
CA ALA A 476 -13.16 20.58 -7.07
C ALA A 476 -11.92 20.85 -7.94
N GLY A 477 -12.11 21.01 -9.26
CA GLY A 477 -11.05 21.29 -10.22
C GLY A 477 -10.05 20.14 -10.47
N SER A 478 -10.15 19.01 -9.77
CA SER A 478 -9.24 17.86 -9.92
C SER A 478 -9.67 16.92 -11.03
N ARG A 479 -8.67 16.31 -11.70
CA ARG A 479 -8.88 15.19 -12.61
C ARG A 479 -9.13 13.92 -11.81
N THR A 480 -9.86 12.96 -12.38
CA THR A 480 -10.04 11.65 -11.75
C THR A 480 -8.74 10.86 -11.80
N ILE A 481 -8.59 9.95 -10.82
CA ILE A 481 -7.38 9.16 -10.60
C ILE A 481 -6.90 8.47 -11.89
N ALA A 482 -7.76 7.64 -12.47
CA ALA A 482 -7.41 6.85 -13.64
C ALA A 482 -7.02 7.68 -14.89
N ASN A 483 -7.49 8.93 -14.99
CA ASN A 483 -7.23 9.79 -16.16
C ASN A 483 -5.84 10.42 -16.16
N VAL A 484 -5.14 10.43 -15.02
CA VAL A 484 -3.76 10.95 -14.93
C VAL A 484 -2.71 9.85 -15.10
N TYR A 485 -3.12 8.59 -15.28
CA TYR A 485 -2.21 7.44 -15.37
C TYR A 485 -1.59 7.31 -16.77
N ILE A 486 -0.33 6.88 -16.84
CA ILE A 486 0.32 6.55 -18.12
C ILE A 486 -0.43 5.39 -18.79
N GLY A 487 -1.08 5.70 -19.91
CA GLY A 487 -1.87 4.73 -20.68
C GLY A 487 -3.36 4.70 -20.35
N GLY A 488 -3.84 5.60 -19.49
CA GLY A 488 -5.27 5.79 -19.21
C GLY A 488 -5.89 4.73 -18.30
N PRO A 489 -7.23 4.77 -18.13
CA PRO A 489 -7.94 3.90 -17.19
C PRO A 489 -7.79 2.39 -17.43
N GLU A 490 -7.73 1.97 -18.69
CA GLU A 490 -7.57 0.56 -19.05
C GLU A 490 -6.21 0.05 -18.58
N LYS A 491 -5.14 0.79 -18.90
CA LYS A 491 -3.79 0.42 -18.47
C LYS A 491 -3.64 0.51 -16.96
N PHE A 492 -4.28 1.48 -16.32
CA PHE A 492 -4.31 1.62 -14.87
C PHE A 492 -4.89 0.37 -14.21
N VAL A 493 -6.14 0.02 -14.51
CA VAL A 493 -6.82 -1.13 -13.90
C VAL A 493 -6.13 -2.45 -14.28
N SER A 494 -5.77 -2.66 -15.54
CA SER A 494 -5.09 -3.89 -15.96
C SER A 494 -3.72 -4.07 -15.29
N THR A 495 -2.99 -2.97 -15.04
CA THR A 495 -1.70 -3.06 -14.35
C THR A 495 -1.92 -3.43 -12.88
N VAL A 496 -2.90 -2.83 -12.20
CA VAL A 496 -3.22 -3.17 -10.81
C VAL A 496 -3.65 -4.63 -10.66
N TYR A 497 -4.58 -5.10 -11.50
CA TYR A 497 -5.00 -6.50 -11.49
C TYR A 497 -3.92 -7.45 -12.05
N GLY A 498 -2.83 -6.90 -12.59
CA GLY A 498 -1.62 -7.62 -12.92
C GLY A 498 -0.70 -7.88 -11.72
N CYS A 499 -0.85 -7.13 -10.63
CA CYS A 499 0.01 -7.13 -9.44
C CYS A 499 -0.10 -8.39 -8.55
N TYR A 500 -0.79 -9.45 -8.97
CA TYR A 500 -0.86 -10.67 -8.19
C TYR A 500 0.47 -11.39 -8.10
N VAL A 501 0.76 -11.93 -6.92
CA VAL A 501 1.83 -12.90 -6.77
C VAL A 501 1.36 -14.21 -7.41
N ARG A 502 1.89 -14.51 -8.59
CA ARG A 502 1.61 -15.76 -9.35
C ARG A 502 2.64 -16.86 -9.09
N GLY A 503 3.73 -16.51 -8.42
CA GLY A 503 4.85 -17.38 -8.12
C GLY A 503 6.02 -16.60 -7.56
N TYR A 504 7.10 -17.29 -7.21
CA TYR A 504 8.32 -16.66 -6.69
C TYR A 504 8.88 -15.61 -7.67
N SER A 505 8.85 -15.89 -8.98
CA SER A 505 9.36 -14.97 -10.00
C SER A 505 8.54 -13.68 -10.16
N SER A 506 7.30 -13.64 -9.64
CA SER A 506 6.52 -12.40 -9.59
C SER A 506 7.03 -11.46 -8.50
N MET A 507 7.77 -11.99 -7.52
CA MET A 507 8.34 -11.21 -6.44
C MET A 507 9.72 -10.69 -6.88
N HIS A 508 9.90 -9.37 -6.83
CA HIS A 508 11.21 -8.75 -7.01
C HIS A 508 11.99 -8.88 -5.69
N LEU A 509 12.63 -10.04 -5.45
CA LEU A 509 13.37 -10.30 -4.21
C LEU A 509 14.88 -10.14 -4.42
N GLU A 510 15.52 -9.38 -3.54
CA GLU A 510 16.97 -9.27 -3.45
C GLU A 510 17.46 -9.90 -2.15
N HIS A 511 18.53 -10.69 -2.22
CA HIS A 511 19.13 -11.34 -1.06
C HIS A 511 20.46 -10.67 -0.73
N CYS A 512 20.56 -10.12 0.47
CA CYS A 512 21.76 -9.45 0.98
C CYS A 512 22.29 -10.26 2.17
N ILE A 513 23.54 -10.71 2.08
CA ILE A 513 24.19 -11.48 3.14
C ILE A 513 25.25 -10.58 3.76
N GLU A 514 24.99 -10.11 4.97
CA GLU A 514 25.80 -9.13 5.70
C GLU A 514 26.24 -9.72 7.04
N VAL A 515 26.94 -10.85 6.97
CA VAL A 515 27.52 -11.56 8.11
C VAL A 515 29.02 -11.71 7.93
N GLU A 516 29.72 -12.03 9.02
CA GLU A 516 31.14 -12.36 8.93
C GLU A 516 31.37 -13.62 8.07
N GLN A 517 32.52 -13.72 7.41
CA GLN A 517 32.81 -14.84 6.51
C GLN A 517 32.76 -16.19 7.22
N ASP A 518 33.17 -16.24 8.50
CA ASP A 518 33.13 -17.46 9.31
C ASP A 518 31.68 -17.89 9.60
N THR A 519 30.80 -16.94 9.93
CA THR A 519 29.36 -17.16 10.11
C THR A 519 28.71 -17.67 8.82
N LEU A 520 28.99 -17.03 7.68
CA LEU A 520 28.47 -17.45 6.38
C LEU A 520 28.92 -18.86 6.02
N SER A 521 30.21 -19.13 6.17
CA SER A 521 30.79 -20.45 5.85
C SER A 521 30.16 -21.54 6.71
N GLU A 522 29.85 -21.25 7.98
CA GLU A 522 29.15 -22.18 8.85
C GLU A 522 27.70 -22.42 8.42
N VAL A 523 26.96 -21.37 8.06
CA VAL A 523 25.58 -21.49 7.54
C VAL A 523 25.55 -22.34 6.27
N GLU A 524 26.41 -22.05 5.29
CA GLU A 524 26.47 -22.79 4.03
C GLU A 524 26.91 -24.24 4.24
N ARG A 525 27.89 -24.49 5.12
CA ARG A 525 28.32 -25.84 5.47
C ARG A 525 27.19 -26.65 6.10
N LEU A 526 26.43 -26.04 7.01
CA LEU A 526 25.29 -26.68 7.66
C LEU A 526 24.15 -26.95 6.67
N LEU A 527 23.78 -25.97 5.84
CA LEU A 527 22.74 -26.13 4.81
C LEU A 527 23.13 -27.19 3.77
N GLY A 528 24.37 -27.17 3.27
CA GLY A 528 24.88 -28.15 2.31
C GLY A 528 24.96 -29.58 2.85
N SER A 529 24.89 -29.75 4.18
CA SER A 529 24.80 -31.08 4.81
C SER A 529 23.38 -31.67 4.82
N LEU A 530 22.36 -30.92 4.37
CA LEU A 530 20.96 -31.33 4.37
C LEU A 530 20.56 -31.88 2.98
N PRO A 531 20.55 -33.21 2.79
CA PRO A 531 20.23 -33.81 1.49
C PRO A 531 18.78 -33.58 1.04
N VAL A 532 17.88 -33.21 1.96
CA VAL A 532 16.44 -33.02 1.69
C VAL A 532 16.17 -31.69 0.98
N LEU A 533 17.04 -30.69 1.15
CA LEU A 533 16.70 -29.31 0.83
C LEU A 533 16.94 -28.93 -0.63
N ASP A 534 17.78 -29.67 -1.37
CA ASP A 534 18.43 -29.20 -2.61
C ASP A 534 18.98 -27.74 -2.50
N ALA A 535 19.10 -27.23 -1.28
CA ALA A 535 19.44 -25.86 -0.97
C ALA A 535 20.86 -25.86 -0.45
N SER A 536 21.78 -25.60 -1.36
CA SER A 536 23.18 -25.38 -1.02
C SER A 536 23.45 -23.99 -0.44
N SER A 537 22.42 -23.13 -0.31
CA SER A 537 22.56 -21.73 0.09
C SER A 537 21.34 -21.22 0.86
N PHE A 538 21.54 -20.12 1.61
CA PHE A 538 20.48 -19.39 2.30
C PHE A 538 19.35 -18.97 1.35
N THR A 539 19.69 -18.43 0.17
CA THR A 539 18.72 -18.04 -0.85
C THR A 539 17.85 -19.21 -1.30
N SER A 540 18.45 -20.38 -1.53
CA SER A 540 17.71 -21.58 -1.95
C SER A 540 16.77 -22.08 -0.84
N MET A 541 17.17 -21.95 0.43
CA MET A 541 16.33 -22.27 1.58
C MET A 541 15.10 -21.35 1.66
N ILE A 542 15.29 -20.04 1.50
CA ILE A 542 14.19 -19.06 1.49
C ILE A 542 13.26 -19.31 0.29
N HIS A 543 13.82 -19.62 -0.89
CA HIS A 543 13.04 -19.99 -2.07
C HIS A 543 12.15 -21.22 -1.80
N GLY A 544 12.74 -22.31 -1.31
CA GLY A 544 11.99 -23.53 -0.97
C GLY A 544 10.93 -23.30 0.11
N PHE A 545 11.20 -22.41 1.07
CA PHE A 545 10.22 -22.03 2.09
C PHE A 545 9.02 -21.32 1.48
N LEU A 546 9.26 -20.27 0.67
CA LEU A 546 8.22 -19.41 0.11
C LEU A 546 7.34 -20.14 -0.92
N GLU A 547 7.90 -21.06 -1.70
CA GLU A 547 7.13 -21.91 -2.62
C GLU A 547 6.45 -23.11 -1.95
N GLY A 548 6.75 -23.35 -0.67
CA GLY A 548 6.18 -24.45 0.09
C GLY A 548 4.68 -24.27 0.37
N ARG A 549 3.97 -25.39 0.59
CA ARG A 549 2.52 -25.41 0.87
C ARG A 549 2.22 -25.85 2.31
N GLY A 550 1.09 -25.40 2.84
CA GLY A 550 0.59 -25.81 4.15
C GLY A 550 1.41 -25.29 5.32
N ALA A 551 1.01 -25.66 6.53
CA ALA A 551 1.78 -25.42 7.74
C ALA A 551 2.89 -26.47 7.91
N PRO A 552 4.16 -26.08 8.13
CA PRO A 552 5.23 -27.03 8.43
C PRO A 552 4.96 -27.84 9.70
N CYS A 553 4.44 -27.17 10.73
CA CYS A 553 4.03 -27.74 12.02
C CYS A 553 2.58 -27.31 12.32
N PRO A 554 1.56 -28.02 11.82
CA PRO A 554 0.16 -27.62 11.95
C PRO A 554 -0.36 -27.43 13.38
N LYS A 555 0.00 -28.28 14.34
CA LYS A 555 -0.49 -28.20 15.73
C LYS A 555 0.14 -27.01 16.44
N LEU A 556 1.46 -26.83 16.32
CA LEU A 556 2.14 -25.65 16.86
C LEU A 556 1.60 -24.34 16.25
N LEU A 557 1.28 -24.33 14.95
CA LEU A 557 0.66 -23.17 14.33
C LEU A 557 -0.74 -22.89 14.90
N GLN A 558 -1.53 -23.95 15.12
CA GLN A 558 -2.86 -23.82 15.73
C GLN A 558 -2.79 -23.29 17.17
N GLU A 559 -1.76 -23.65 17.94
CA GLU A 559 -1.54 -23.11 19.29
C GLU A 559 -1.21 -21.60 19.28
N ALA A 560 -0.66 -21.10 18.18
CA ALA A 560 -0.35 -19.68 17.98
C ALA A 560 -1.44 -18.91 17.21
N GLU A 561 -2.52 -19.56 16.78
CA GLU A 561 -3.55 -18.98 15.91
C GLU A 561 -4.21 -17.74 16.52
N GLU A 562 -4.42 -17.73 17.84
CA GLU A 562 -5.02 -16.61 18.57
C GLU A 562 -4.13 -15.35 18.60
N CYS A 563 -2.84 -15.48 18.29
CA CYS A 563 -1.90 -14.36 18.22
C CYS A 563 -1.87 -13.70 16.84
N PHE A 564 -2.39 -14.34 15.79
CA PHE A 564 -2.34 -13.79 14.45
C PHE A 564 -3.51 -12.83 14.18
N ASN A 565 -3.25 -11.87 13.29
CA ASN A 565 -4.28 -10.96 12.80
C ASN A 565 -5.44 -11.72 12.16
N LEU A 566 -6.68 -11.38 12.55
CA LEU A 566 -7.92 -12.01 12.06
C LEU A 566 -8.11 -11.95 10.54
N LEU A 567 -7.41 -11.04 9.85
CA LEU A 567 -7.47 -10.93 8.40
C LEU A 567 -6.62 -11.98 7.68
N VAL A 568 -5.71 -12.64 8.38
CA VAL A 568 -4.95 -13.78 7.86
C VAL A 568 -5.90 -14.98 7.79
N ASP A 569 -6.31 -15.34 6.58
CA ASP A 569 -7.17 -16.49 6.35
C ASP A 569 -6.37 -17.81 6.35
N LEU A 570 -6.19 -18.40 7.53
CA LEU A 570 -5.46 -19.66 7.67
C LEU A 570 -6.15 -20.84 6.97
N TYR A 571 -7.42 -20.74 6.57
CA TYR A 571 -8.05 -21.78 5.74
C TYR A 571 -7.40 -21.88 4.36
N GLU A 572 -6.77 -20.80 3.89
CA GLU A 572 -6.03 -20.75 2.63
C GLU A 572 -4.59 -21.23 2.74
N ILE A 573 -4.12 -21.70 3.90
CA ILE A 573 -2.72 -22.09 4.11
C ILE A 573 -2.21 -23.20 3.16
N GLN A 574 -3.13 -23.99 2.62
CA GLN A 574 -2.81 -25.05 1.64
C GLN A 574 -2.66 -24.51 0.21
N GLN A 575 -3.04 -23.27 -0.04
CA GLN A 575 -2.89 -22.64 -1.35
C GLN A 575 -1.41 -22.51 -1.70
N PRO A 576 -1.02 -22.79 -2.96
CA PRO A 576 0.38 -22.79 -3.37
C PRO A 576 1.10 -21.47 -3.08
N MET A 577 0.38 -20.35 -3.18
CA MET A 577 0.93 -19.00 -3.07
C MET A 577 0.76 -18.37 -1.69
N PHE A 578 0.16 -19.09 -0.72
CA PHE A 578 -0.18 -18.51 0.58
C PHE A 578 1.04 -17.89 1.28
N ARG A 579 2.15 -18.63 1.39
CA ARG A 579 3.36 -18.15 2.08
C ARG A 579 3.98 -16.95 1.38
N LEU A 580 3.94 -16.92 0.04
CA LEU A 580 4.39 -15.79 -0.76
C LEU A 580 3.52 -14.54 -0.52
N TRP A 581 2.19 -14.69 -0.49
CA TRP A 581 1.27 -13.60 -0.18
C TRP A 581 1.50 -13.03 1.21
N MET A 582 1.61 -13.90 2.22
CA MET A 582 1.85 -13.49 3.59
C MET A 582 3.22 -12.83 3.76
N PHE A 583 4.26 -13.39 3.14
CA PHE A 583 5.59 -12.78 3.14
C PHE A 583 5.58 -11.38 2.52
N ASN A 584 4.94 -11.23 1.36
CA ASN A 584 4.83 -9.94 0.69
C ASN A 584 4.05 -8.93 1.54
N TRP A 585 2.97 -9.38 2.20
CA TRP A 585 2.19 -8.55 3.10
C TRP A 585 3.03 -8.08 4.28
N ALA A 586 3.67 -8.99 5.02
CA ALA A 586 4.54 -8.62 6.12
C ALA A 586 5.67 -7.68 5.69
N ALA A 587 6.21 -7.85 4.48
CA ALA A 587 7.32 -7.05 3.97
C ALA A 587 6.91 -5.70 3.35
N THR A 588 5.66 -5.50 2.94
CA THR A 588 5.25 -4.32 2.16
C THR A 588 3.98 -3.62 2.64
N GLY A 589 3.21 -4.25 3.53
CA GLY A 589 1.89 -3.81 3.98
C GLY A 589 0.74 -4.27 3.08
N THR A 590 0.98 -5.10 2.06
CA THR A 590 -0.06 -5.65 1.18
C THR A 590 0.34 -6.99 0.57
N PRO A 591 -0.59 -7.93 0.32
CA PRO A 591 -0.26 -9.18 -0.36
C PRO A 591 0.04 -9.01 -1.86
N HIS A 592 -0.14 -7.81 -2.44
CA HIS A 592 0.07 -7.53 -3.87
C HIS A 592 1.49 -7.05 -4.20
N VAL A 593 2.00 -7.41 -5.37
CA VAL A 593 3.31 -6.98 -5.86
C VAL A 593 3.27 -5.50 -6.20
N LEU A 594 4.05 -4.70 -5.49
CA LEU A 594 4.19 -3.27 -5.78
C LEU A 594 4.97 -3.08 -7.09
N GLN A 595 4.39 -2.30 -8.01
CA GLN A 595 4.93 -2.09 -9.37
C GLN A 595 5.88 -0.90 -9.47
N ASP A 596 6.56 -0.56 -8.38
CA ASP A 596 7.43 0.61 -8.33
C ASP A 596 8.91 0.34 -8.67
N GLY A 597 9.19 -0.89 -9.11
CA GLY A 597 10.53 -1.35 -9.47
C GLY A 597 11.46 -1.59 -8.27
N VAL A 598 11.06 -1.27 -7.04
CA VAL A 598 11.89 -1.46 -5.84
C VAL A 598 11.75 -2.89 -5.33
N ALA A 599 12.87 -3.61 -5.27
CA ALA A 599 12.91 -4.96 -4.75
C ALA A 599 12.65 -5.02 -3.23
N THR A 600 12.07 -6.12 -2.77
CA THR A 600 12.03 -6.49 -1.36
C THR A 600 13.34 -7.17 -1.00
N THR A 601 14.09 -6.59 -0.06
CA THR A 601 15.40 -7.08 0.35
C THR A 601 15.29 -8.01 1.56
N ILE A 602 15.85 -9.21 1.43
CA ILE A 602 16.00 -10.18 2.51
C ILE A 602 17.46 -10.16 2.98
N ARG A 603 17.68 -9.68 4.20
CA ARG A 603 19.00 -9.50 4.81
C ARG A 603 19.26 -10.61 5.83
N LEU A 604 20.36 -11.35 5.67
CA LEU A 604 20.91 -12.21 6.71
C LEU A 604 22.01 -11.43 7.44
N VAL A 605 21.90 -11.24 8.75
CA VAL A 605 22.77 -10.33 9.52
C VAL A 605 23.26 -10.92 10.83
N GLU A 606 24.30 -10.32 11.40
CA GLU A 606 24.79 -10.60 12.75
C GLU A 606 23.90 -9.99 13.84
N ASP A 607 24.01 -10.52 15.06
CA ASP A 607 23.24 -10.04 16.23
C ASP A 607 23.54 -8.59 16.61
N ASN A 608 24.70 -8.07 16.21
CA ASN A 608 25.13 -6.70 16.48
C ASN A 608 24.78 -5.71 15.35
N ASP A 609 24.07 -6.15 14.30
CA ASP A 609 23.64 -5.26 13.22
C ASP A 609 22.75 -4.13 13.77
N VAL A 610 23.15 -2.90 13.45
CA VAL A 610 22.51 -1.69 13.98
C VAL A 610 21.08 -1.57 13.50
N GLU A 611 20.79 -2.01 12.27
CA GLU A 611 19.44 -1.94 11.72
C GLU A 611 18.52 -3.00 12.32
N TYR A 612 19.05 -4.20 12.58
CA TYR A 612 18.34 -5.28 13.24
C TYR A 612 17.87 -4.88 14.64
N LEU A 613 18.76 -4.24 15.42
CA LEU A 613 18.48 -3.83 16.80
C LEU A 613 17.87 -2.43 16.96
N ASN A 614 17.64 -1.70 15.85
CA ASN A 614 17.15 -0.32 15.89
C ASN A 614 15.81 -0.19 16.62
N GLY A 615 15.60 0.80 17.48
CA GLY A 615 14.32 0.96 18.20
C GLY A 615 14.01 -0.12 19.25
N ILE A 616 14.86 -1.16 19.40
CA ILE A 616 14.74 -2.11 20.51
C ILE A 616 15.55 -1.60 21.69
N ALA A 617 14.88 -1.40 22.83
CA ALA A 617 15.49 -0.99 24.07
C ALA A 617 16.65 -1.92 24.45
N ILE A 618 17.78 -1.37 24.90
CA ILE A 618 19.02 -2.13 25.14
C ILE A 618 18.78 -3.35 26.05
N GLN A 619 17.94 -3.20 27.08
CA GLN A 619 17.57 -4.27 28.00
C GLN A 619 16.82 -5.43 27.37
N ASN A 620 16.08 -5.21 26.28
CA ASN A 620 15.26 -6.21 25.60
C ASN A 620 16.02 -6.93 24.47
N ARG A 621 17.14 -6.36 23.99
CA ARG A 621 17.93 -6.91 22.88
C ARG A 621 18.36 -8.38 23.09
N PRO A 622 18.85 -8.81 24.28
CA PRO A 622 19.23 -10.20 24.48
C PRO A 622 18.06 -11.17 24.30
N ALA A 623 16.87 -10.80 24.79
CA ALA A 623 15.66 -11.59 24.64
C ALA A 623 15.25 -11.67 23.16
N TYR A 624 15.22 -10.52 22.47
CA TYR A 624 14.89 -10.40 21.04
C TYR A 624 15.79 -11.29 20.17
N ILE A 625 17.11 -11.24 20.39
CA ILE A 625 18.09 -12.10 19.72
C ILE A 625 17.85 -13.58 20.05
N SER A 626 17.65 -13.91 21.33
CA SER A 626 17.50 -15.30 21.78
C SER A 626 16.26 -16.00 21.25
N LEU A 627 15.22 -15.22 20.94
CA LEU A 627 13.96 -15.67 20.33
C LEU A 627 14.04 -15.72 18.79
N GLY A 628 15.08 -15.13 18.19
CA GLY A 628 15.25 -15.12 16.74
C GLY A 628 14.19 -14.31 16.02
N VAL A 629 13.73 -13.20 16.59
CA VAL A 629 12.65 -12.40 15.99
C VAL A 629 13.12 -11.84 14.65
N CYS A 630 12.41 -12.16 13.57
CA CYS A 630 12.68 -11.53 12.27
C CYS A 630 12.14 -10.10 12.27
N ARG A 631 12.91 -9.16 11.73
CA ARG A 631 12.47 -7.77 11.64
C ARG A 631 11.98 -7.45 10.25
N PHE A 632 10.76 -6.92 10.16
CA PHE A 632 10.19 -6.42 8.91
C PHE A 632 10.12 -4.90 8.95
N ARG A 633 10.43 -4.27 7.81
CA ARG A 633 10.31 -2.83 7.61
C ARG A 633 9.54 -2.58 6.32
N THR A 634 8.24 -2.41 6.44
CA THR A 634 7.31 -2.27 5.29
C THR A 634 7.61 -1.07 4.39
N CYS A 635 8.13 0.02 4.96
CA CYS A 635 8.50 1.22 4.21
C CYS A 635 9.75 1.03 3.33
N SER A 636 10.77 0.30 3.81
CA SER A 636 11.99 0.00 3.06
C SER A 636 11.98 -1.38 2.40
N ARG A 637 10.88 -2.13 2.56
CA ARG A 637 10.70 -3.51 2.07
C ARG A 637 11.83 -4.43 2.47
N THR A 638 12.25 -4.31 3.71
CA THR A 638 13.40 -5.05 4.23
C THR A 638 12.96 -6.07 5.25
N VAL A 639 13.40 -7.31 5.07
CA VAL A 639 13.25 -8.38 6.06
C VAL A 639 14.63 -8.76 6.56
N THR A 640 14.87 -8.60 7.85
CA THR A 640 16.16 -8.87 8.48
C THR A 640 16.07 -10.12 9.36
N ILE A 641 16.93 -11.08 9.07
CA ILE A 641 16.94 -12.42 9.68
C ILE A 641 18.26 -12.59 10.46
N PRO A 642 18.21 -12.91 11.77
CA PRO A 642 19.41 -13.12 12.58
C PRO A 642 20.10 -14.45 12.25
N ALA A 643 21.37 -14.39 11.85
CA ALA A 643 22.15 -15.57 11.48
C ALA A 643 22.41 -16.50 12.67
N SER A 644 22.62 -15.94 13.86
CA SER A 644 22.88 -16.71 15.09
C SER A 644 21.75 -17.70 15.40
N TYR A 645 20.49 -17.26 15.24
CA TYR A 645 19.32 -18.08 15.51
C TYR A 645 19.10 -19.13 14.43
N LEU A 646 19.34 -18.78 13.16
CA LEU A 646 19.34 -19.77 12.07
C LEU A 646 20.38 -20.87 12.33
N ILE A 647 21.61 -20.51 12.72
CA ILE A 647 22.65 -21.47 13.08
C ILE A 647 22.22 -22.35 14.27
N LYS A 648 21.57 -21.75 15.27
CA LYS A 648 21.03 -22.49 16.43
C LYS A 648 20.01 -23.55 15.99
N LEU A 649 19.10 -23.22 15.07
CA LEU A 649 18.15 -24.19 14.49
C LEU A 649 18.88 -25.27 13.69
N LEU A 650 19.84 -24.89 12.84
CA LEU A 650 20.62 -25.84 12.03
C LEU A 650 21.44 -26.84 12.85
N LYS A 651 21.83 -26.47 14.09
CA LYS A 651 22.62 -27.31 15.01
C LYS A 651 21.77 -28.12 15.99
N ALA A 652 20.48 -27.86 16.08
CA ALA A 652 19.62 -28.53 17.05
C ALA A 652 19.41 -30.00 16.70
N GLU A 653 19.18 -30.81 17.72
CA GLU A 653 18.76 -32.21 17.57
C GLU A 653 17.23 -32.27 17.54
N TYR A 654 16.68 -32.97 16.56
CA TYR A 654 15.24 -33.09 16.35
C TYR A 654 14.79 -34.52 16.53
N ASP A 655 13.66 -34.70 17.21
CA ASP A 655 13.02 -36.00 17.39
C ASP A 655 12.07 -36.27 16.19
N PRO A 656 12.32 -37.30 15.37
CA PRO A 656 11.48 -37.63 14.22
C PRO A 656 10.01 -37.92 14.55
N GLU A 657 9.72 -38.26 15.81
CA GLU A 657 8.35 -38.53 16.29
C GLU A 657 7.62 -37.25 16.77
N SER A 658 8.36 -36.15 16.97
CA SER A 658 7.78 -34.85 17.28
C SER A 658 7.22 -34.17 16.03
N GLU A 659 6.40 -33.12 16.19
CA GLU A 659 5.92 -32.37 15.04
C GLU A 659 7.06 -31.62 14.34
N VAL A 660 8.00 -31.07 15.12
CA VAL A 660 9.25 -30.49 14.63
C VAL A 660 10.26 -31.61 14.37
N ARG A 661 9.89 -32.51 13.45
CA ARG A 661 10.59 -33.77 13.18
C ARG A 661 12.01 -33.62 12.62
N ASP A 662 12.29 -32.48 11.99
CA ASP A 662 13.54 -32.22 11.30
C ASP A 662 13.86 -30.72 11.29
N ILE A 663 15.10 -30.42 10.89
CA ILE A 663 15.65 -29.06 10.76
C ILE A 663 14.77 -28.19 9.85
N LEU A 664 14.24 -28.78 8.77
CA LEU A 664 13.42 -28.09 7.78
C LEU A 664 12.10 -27.63 8.36
N ALA A 665 11.38 -28.52 9.06
CA ALA A 665 10.14 -28.22 9.74
C ALA A 665 10.34 -27.09 10.76
N ALA A 666 11.45 -27.13 11.52
CA ALA A 666 11.79 -26.10 12.48
C ALA A 666 11.99 -24.71 11.85
N ILE A 667 12.84 -24.63 10.82
CA ILE A 667 13.15 -23.37 10.13
C ILE A 667 11.90 -22.83 9.44
N TYR A 668 11.17 -23.68 8.71
CA TYR A 668 9.99 -23.23 7.97
C TYR A 668 8.86 -22.82 8.91
N HIS A 669 8.68 -23.51 10.04
CA HIS A 669 7.70 -23.11 11.04
C HIS A 669 8.06 -21.76 11.66
N TRP A 670 9.32 -21.57 12.07
CA TRP A 670 9.81 -20.30 12.60
C TRP A 670 9.63 -19.14 11.62
N LEU A 671 9.99 -19.32 10.35
CA LEU A 671 9.79 -18.29 9.31
C LEU A 671 8.30 -17.99 9.10
N LEU A 672 7.45 -19.01 9.03
CA LEU A 672 6.02 -18.82 8.85
C LEU A 672 5.40 -18.03 10.01
N VAL A 673 5.68 -18.43 11.25
CA VAL A 673 5.18 -17.70 12.43
C VAL A 673 5.69 -16.27 12.42
N SER A 674 6.98 -16.04 12.16
CA SER A 674 7.55 -14.68 12.11
C SER A 674 6.88 -13.78 11.06
N ILE A 675 6.46 -14.36 9.93
CA ILE A 675 5.75 -13.63 8.87
C ILE A 675 4.33 -13.28 9.31
N LEU A 676 3.60 -14.26 9.86
CA LEU A 676 2.20 -14.09 10.23
C LEU A 676 2.03 -13.14 11.43
N ASP A 677 2.93 -13.24 12.41
CA ASP A 677 2.97 -12.39 13.61
C ASP A 677 3.18 -10.91 13.25
N ASN A 678 3.94 -10.64 12.18
CA ASN A 678 4.21 -9.27 11.75
C ASN A 678 3.09 -8.65 10.88
N ILE A 679 2.02 -9.38 10.53
CA ILE A 679 0.91 -8.83 9.75
C ILE A 679 -0.04 -8.07 10.67
N GLY A 680 -0.25 -6.79 10.38
CA GLY A 680 -1.08 -5.86 11.14
C GLY A 680 -0.56 -5.45 12.53
N GLU A 681 0.44 -6.16 13.05
CA GLU A 681 1.25 -5.78 14.20
C GLU A 681 2.69 -5.57 13.69
N ASN A 682 3.13 -4.33 13.51
CA ASN A 682 4.53 -4.06 13.14
C ASN A 682 5.41 -4.23 14.40
N ASN A 683 5.57 -5.48 14.85
CA ASN A 683 6.40 -5.96 15.97
C ASN A 683 6.70 -4.89 17.04
N ILE A 684 5.68 -4.57 17.83
CA ILE A 684 5.81 -3.83 19.08
C ILE A 684 6.05 -4.88 20.17
N ILE A 685 7.32 -5.12 20.52
CA ILE A 685 7.69 -5.91 21.72
C ILE A 685 8.34 -4.98 22.75
#